data_AF-A0A6M5KEF5-F1
#
_entry.id   AF-A0A6M5KEF5-F1
#
_cell.length_a   1.000
_cell.length_b   1.000
_cell.length_c   1.000
_cell.angle_alpha   90.00
_cell.angle_beta   90.00
_cell.angle_gamma   90.00
#
_symmetry.space_group_name_H-M   'P 1'
#
loop_
_entity.id
_entity.type
_entity.pdbx_description
1 polymer ?
#
loop_
_entity_poly.entity_id
_entity_poly.type
_entity_poly.pdbx_seq_one_letter_code
_entity_poly.pdbx_strand_id
1 'polypeptide(L)'
;MTALPAQEQLVWIHTVDHARAQAGLSSAAWNAIDIFLGGIGQNLRLFGLLGKEGVQQAMKEARVRTDATSGERSLDAQEMSQVALIWRISRQKLGLPDEDPTPEEEENLWALPPGVVARRSKYLAWTRDGKGGAAPKPKKEPPRKPPRPAFVPPRSAADLAWNIERSARGSLAVRGQSYVEGCEHLRSIFHNGYDAATAIPLSRWDGDMYYDPDPPEWNRAAIYTRHGVFLDLPDAVDYEFFGLTAADAKLMDPMQRSCLKQGYRAFVSAKLTRHALRGSLTGVYAGSMNFDWLMDLTGILDRGNMSMLANRIGCALGLSGPGVYIDTGCSSSLVTADMAATHVRRGKTQAGLALGVNALLSPQMYAVRCAGSLLSKVGRSASFDSNSDGYVVGEGCGGIVIGYTDKIEERTPVWMASETMQDGRSAQLTAPSGPAQGELLKNTMRRARISPSEIAASECQCNGSHLGDPIELGSLEKFHRPAVRKDSLMCLAGKTNKGHGEGNAGMTVLMKTILLVEDHILPPVLHFNKLNPHIDVEGMPFCFVSETSLLPHSDKYYVAGSAFGWGGVNAHFVWQSEMPKPQLLAQPQYAALQPFLLPTQMAAPLVRHDPSAEGQAEEQERSGEAAAVVPDKPGLSLDMVRSMILETAMNVNDGEPLEMDTSLMESGIDSLAAITFRNDLQRKSGLTLKGTLMFDYPTMSEIASHIVELSNG
;
A
#
# COMPACT_ATOMS: atom_id res chain seq x y z
N MET A 1 25.59 -2.14 30.05
CA MET A 1 25.82 -3.19 29.05
C MET A 1 25.57 -2.63 27.67
N THR A 2 26.57 -2.74 26.80
CA THR A 2 26.50 -2.38 25.37
C THR A 2 25.42 -3.21 24.68
N ALA A 3 24.50 -2.55 23.97
CA ALA A 3 23.50 -3.22 23.15
C ALA A 3 24.18 -4.00 22.02
N LEU A 4 23.80 -5.26 21.83
CA LEU A 4 24.28 -6.04 20.69
C LEU A 4 23.77 -5.42 19.38
N PRO A 5 24.60 -5.38 18.32
CA PRO A 5 24.22 -4.83 17.01
C PRO A 5 23.03 -5.59 16.38
N ALA A 6 22.23 -4.89 15.58
CA ALA A 6 21.02 -5.42 14.92
C ALA A 6 21.25 -6.69 14.07
N GLN A 7 22.48 -6.92 13.59
CA GLN A 7 22.87 -8.17 12.91
C GLN A 7 22.76 -9.40 13.81
N GLU A 8 23.03 -9.29 15.11
CA GLU A 8 23.01 -10.46 16.01
C GLU A 8 21.61 -10.87 16.43
N GLN A 9 20.62 -9.97 16.36
CA GLN A 9 19.20 -10.30 16.63
C GLN A 9 18.56 -11.09 15.47
N LEU A 10 18.96 -10.80 14.23
CA LEU A 10 18.58 -11.58 13.05
C LEU A 10 19.32 -12.94 13.01
N VAL A 11 20.61 -12.93 13.33
CA VAL A 11 21.37 -14.18 13.57
C VAL A 11 20.73 -14.98 14.70
N TRP A 12 20.14 -14.34 15.71
CA TRP A 12 19.46 -15.01 16.82
C TRP A 12 18.22 -15.76 16.37
N ILE A 13 17.30 -15.12 15.65
CA ILE A 13 16.08 -15.76 15.10
C ILE A 13 16.48 -16.89 14.12
N HIS A 14 17.46 -16.66 13.24
CA HIS A 14 18.01 -17.70 12.39
C HIS A 14 18.69 -18.82 13.18
N THR A 15 19.31 -18.53 14.33
CA THR A 15 19.88 -19.54 15.23
C THR A 15 18.78 -20.38 15.87
N VAL A 16 17.61 -19.80 16.18
CA VAL A 16 16.46 -20.52 16.75
C VAL A 16 15.96 -21.58 15.77
N ASP A 17 15.73 -21.20 14.52
CA ASP A 17 15.28 -22.13 13.48
C ASP A 17 16.39 -23.11 13.08
N HIS A 18 17.65 -22.67 13.10
CA HIS A 18 18.80 -23.55 12.89
C HIS A 18 19.00 -24.54 14.04
N ALA A 19 18.76 -24.14 15.29
CA ALA A 19 18.78 -25.03 16.46
C ALA A 19 17.61 -26.01 16.40
N ARG A 20 16.42 -25.58 15.99
CA ARG A 20 15.27 -26.46 15.73
C ARG A 20 15.61 -27.54 14.69
N ALA A 21 16.33 -27.18 13.64
CA ALA A 21 16.73 -28.08 12.56
C ALA A 21 17.97 -28.96 12.89
N GLN A 22 18.98 -28.44 13.58
CA GLN A 22 20.24 -29.16 13.86
C GLN A 22 20.27 -29.89 15.21
N ALA A 23 19.57 -29.39 16.23
CA ALA A 23 19.58 -29.99 17.57
C ALA A 23 18.50 -31.08 17.76
N GLY A 24 17.69 -31.35 16.72
CA GLY A 24 16.65 -32.40 16.76
C GLY A 24 15.59 -32.16 17.82
N LEU A 25 15.20 -30.89 18.02
CA LEU A 25 14.28 -30.48 19.07
C LEU A 25 12.90 -31.09 18.88
N SER A 26 12.40 -31.77 19.91
CA SER A 26 11.04 -32.29 19.87
C SER A 26 10.03 -31.13 19.95
N SER A 27 8.88 -31.27 19.28
CA SER A 27 7.79 -30.29 19.37
C SER A 27 7.30 -30.06 20.81
N ALA A 28 7.45 -31.08 21.66
CA ALA A 28 7.12 -31.03 23.08
C ALA A 28 8.10 -30.16 23.89
N ALA A 29 9.41 -30.29 23.64
CA ALA A 29 10.43 -29.44 24.25
C ALA A 29 10.26 -27.98 23.83
N TRP A 30 9.91 -27.73 22.57
CA TRP A 30 9.65 -26.39 22.05
C TRP A 30 8.40 -25.76 22.68
N ASN A 31 7.30 -26.50 22.75
CA ASN A 31 6.07 -26.01 23.39
C ASN A 31 6.28 -25.68 24.87
N ALA A 32 7.13 -26.44 25.58
CA ALA A 32 7.46 -26.12 26.97
C ALA A 32 8.22 -24.79 27.10
N ILE A 33 9.13 -24.48 26.17
CA ILE A 33 9.86 -23.20 26.12
C ILE A 33 8.89 -22.04 25.78
N ASP A 34 8.00 -22.25 24.81
CA ASP A 34 7.03 -21.24 24.36
C ASP A 34 5.98 -20.91 25.45
N ILE A 35 5.47 -21.93 26.14
CA ILE A 35 4.58 -21.80 27.30
C ILE A 35 5.27 -21.05 28.43
N PHE A 36 6.54 -21.36 28.69
CA PHE A 36 7.32 -20.75 29.77
C PHE A 36 7.59 -19.26 29.55
N LEU A 37 7.63 -18.81 28.29
CA LEU A 37 7.87 -17.41 27.91
C LEU A 37 6.57 -16.62 27.65
N GLY A 38 5.41 -17.21 27.94
CA GLY A 38 4.12 -16.51 27.93
C GLY A 38 3.43 -16.42 26.57
N GLY A 39 3.65 -17.41 25.68
CA GLY A 39 2.91 -17.52 24.41
C GLY A 39 3.27 -16.47 23.36
N ILE A 40 4.38 -15.74 23.56
CA ILE A 40 5.05 -14.99 22.51
C ILE A 40 6.32 -15.77 22.20
N GLY A 41 6.26 -16.61 21.17
CA GLY A 41 7.35 -17.48 20.72
C GLY A 41 8.59 -16.78 20.18
N GLN A 42 8.98 -15.63 20.76
CA GLN A 42 10.07 -14.77 20.28
C GLN A 42 11.14 -14.43 21.32
N ASN A 43 11.12 -14.94 22.55
CA ASN A 43 12.01 -14.43 23.60
C ASN A 43 12.97 -15.44 24.24
N LEU A 44 13.75 -16.17 23.43
CA LEU A 44 14.91 -16.94 23.89
C LEU A 44 15.99 -16.08 24.58
N ARG A 45 15.97 -14.76 24.36
CA ARG A 45 16.81 -13.80 25.10
C ARG A 45 16.42 -13.71 26.58
N LEU A 46 15.12 -13.68 26.89
CA LEU A 46 14.63 -13.78 28.28
C LEU A 46 15.01 -15.13 28.89
N PHE A 47 14.95 -16.21 28.09
CA PHE A 47 15.36 -17.54 28.52
C PHE A 47 16.85 -17.63 28.90
N GLY A 48 17.75 -17.02 28.11
CA GLY A 48 19.18 -16.93 28.43
C GLY A 48 19.52 -16.05 29.64
N LEU A 49 18.62 -15.13 30.01
CA LEU A 49 18.75 -14.27 31.19
C LEU A 49 18.29 -14.95 32.50
N LEU A 50 17.65 -16.12 32.42
CA LEU A 50 17.29 -16.89 33.61
C LEU A 50 18.53 -17.58 34.20
N GLY A 51 18.65 -17.53 35.53
CA GLY A 51 19.63 -18.33 36.26
C GLY A 51 19.29 -19.83 36.22
N LYS A 52 20.30 -20.68 36.48
CA LYS A 52 20.23 -22.14 36.49
C LYS A 52 19.14 -22.66 37.41
N GLU A 53 18.99 -22.08 38.61
CA GLU A 53 17.93 -22.46 39.54
C GLU A 53 16.53 -22.13 38.99
N GLY A 54 16.38 -20.97 38.36
CA GLY A 54 15.12 -20.56 37.71
C GLY A 54 14.72 -21.49 36.57
N VAL A 55 15.70 -21.92 35.78
CA VAL A 55 15.48 -22.90 34.69
C VAL A 55 15.19 -24.29 35.23
N GLN A 56 15.89 -24.75 36.27
CA GLN A 56 15.62 -26.05 36.90
C GLN A 56 14.24 -26.11 37.56
N GLN A 57 13.81 -25.03 38.19
CA GLN A 57 12.47 -24.94 38.77
C GLN A 57 11.39 -24.96 37.67
N ALA A 58 11.60 -24.20 36.60
CA ALA A 58 10.72 -24.19 35.43
C ALA A 58 10.60 -25.57 34.76
N MET A 59 11.72 -26.29 34.59
CA MET A 59 11.73 -27.64 34.01
C MET A 59 10.92 -28.64 34.85
N LYS A 60 10.90 -28.49 36.18
CA LYS A 60 10.10 -29.35 37.08
C LYS A 60 8.60 -29.07 36.94
N GLU A 61 8.24 -27.82 36.68
CA GLU A 61 6.85 -27.34 36.57
C GLU A 61 6.27 -27.49 35.16
N ALA A 62 7.13 -27.57 34.13
CA ALA A 62 6.72 -27.72 32.74
C ALA A 62 5.91 -29.00 32.51
N ARG A 63 4.85 -28.86 31.70
CA ARG A 63 3.96 -29.95 31.29
C ARG A 63 3.69 -29.89 29.79
N VAL A 64 3.66 -31.05 29.16
CA VAL A 64 3.39 -31.24 27.73
C VAL A 64 1.99 -31.82 27.59
N ARG A 65 1.14 -31.20 26.78
CA ARG A 65 -0.16 -31.77 26.38
C ARG A 65 0.03 -32.87 25.35
N THR A 66 -0.45 -34.06 25.63
CA THR A 66 -0.50 -35.16 24.66
C THR A 66 -1.94 -35.29 24.17
N ASP A 67 -2.22 -34.84 22.95
CA ASP A 67 -3.55 -34.84 22.29
C ASP A 67 -4.73 -34.20 23.07
N ALA A 68 -5.89 -34.07 22.39
CA ALA A 68 -7.05 -33.35 22.91
C ALA A 68 -7.82 -34.11 24.01
N THR A 69 -7.43 -35.35 24.31
CA THR A 69 -8.19 -36.28 25.16
C THR A 69 -7.36 -36.94 26.27
N SER A 70 -6.02 -36.91 26.20
CA SER A 70 -5.15 -37.45 27.25
C SER A 70 -4.44 -36.34 28.03
N GLY A 71 -4.18 -36.60 29.31
CA GLY A 71 -3.71 -35.59 30.26
C GLY A 71 -2.32 -35.01 29.99
N GLU A 72 -1.94 -34.03 30.79
CA GLU A 72 -0.62 -33.40 30.75
C GLU A 72 0.47 -34.33 31.32
N ARG A 73 1.61 -34.47 30.63
CA ARG A 73 2.79 -35.21 31.12
C ARG A 73 3.97 -34.29 31.42
N SER A 74 4.84 -34.70 32.34
CA SER A 74 6.13 -34.03 32.54
C SER A 74 7.07 -34.25 31.34
N LEU A 75 8.06 -33.36 31.22
CA LEU A 75 9.16 -33.53 30.26
C LEU A 75 9.95 -34.80 30.56
N ASP A 76 10.33 -35.53 29.52
CA ASP A 76 11.22 -36.68 29.65
C ASP A 76 12.71 -36.25 29.73
N ALA A 77 13.59 -37.22 29.98
CA ALA A 77 15.03 -36.95 30.15
C ALA A 77 15.70 -36.37 28.89
N GLN A 78 15.22 -36.73 27.71
CA GLN A 78 15.76 -36.23 26.45
C GLN A 78 15.29 -34.79 26.22
N GLU A 79 14.01 -34.51 26.46
CA GLU A 79 13.42 -33.17 26.36
C GLU A 79 14.05 -32.20 27.38
N MET A 80 14.24 -32.65 28.62
CA MET A 80 14.95 -31.87 29.65
C MET A 80 16.39 -31.55 29.24
N SER A 81 17.09 -32.53 28.64
CA SER A 81 18.46 -32.33 28.15
C SER A 81 18.51 -31.34 26.97
N GLN A 82 17.51 -31.35 26.09
CA GLN A 82 17.39 -30.41 24.98
C GLN A 82 17.11 -28.98 25.45
N VAL A 83 16.23 -28.80 26.44
CA VAL A 83 15.95 -27.48 27.03
C VAL A 83 17.19 -26.93 27.77
N ALA A 84 17.93 -27.80 28.48
CA ALA A 84 19.17 -27.42 29.16
C ALA A 84 20.28 -27.01 28.17
N LEU A 85 20.40 -27.71 27.04
CA LEU A 85 21.34 -27.37 25.97
C LEU A 85 21.03 -26.01 25.36
N ILE A 86 19.75 -25.70 25.10
CA ILE A 86 19.32 -24.40 24.57
C ILE A 86 19.65 -23.28 25.54
N TRP A 87 19.44 -23.48 26.84
CA TRP A 87 19.77 -22.48 27.86
C TRP A 87 21.26 -22.13 27.82
N ARG A 88 22.14 -23.14 27.77
CA ARG A 88 23.61 -22.94 27.66
C ARG A 88 24.01 -22.20 26.38
N ILE A 89 23.48 -22.63 25.23
CA ILE A 89 23.73 -21.98 23.93
C ILE A 89 23.27 -20.51 23.98
N SER A 90 22.13 -20.25 24.62
CA SER A 90 21.58 -18.90 24.76
C SER A 90 22.48 -18.01 25.63
N ARG A 91 23.02 -18.52 26.73
CA ARG A 91 23.97 -17.76 27.58
C ARG A 91 25.29 -17.48 26.86
N GLN A 92 25.86 -18.50 26.21
CA GLN A 92 27.11 -18.39 25.48
C GLN A 92 27.03 -17.31 24.39
N LYS A 93 25.92 -17.25 23.65
CA LYS A 93 25.72 -16.25 22.60
C LYS A 93 25.42 -14.84 23.14
N LEU A 94 24.99 -14.72 24.39
CA LEU A 94 24.85 -13.42 25.08
C LEU A 94 26.15 -12.96 25.76
N GLY A 95 27.24 -13.72 25.62
CA GLY A 95 28.51 -13.45 26.31
C GLY A 95 28.43 -13.64 27.83
N LEU A 96 27.44 -14.39 28.32
CA LEU A 96 27.26 -14.68 29.73
C LEU A 96 28.07 -15.92 30.11
N PRO A 97 28.72 -15.94 31.29
CA PRO A 97 29.39 -17.14 31.78
C PRO A 97 28.37 -18.26 32.01
N ASP A 98 28.84 -19.52 31.94
CA ASP A 98 28.03 -20.73 32.15
C ASP A 98 27.70 -20.96 33.65
N GLU A 99 27.93 -19.93 34.48
CA GLU A 99 27.67 -19.84 35.92
C GLU A 99 26.56 -18.81 36.19
N ASP A 100 25.90 -18.90 37.35
CA ASP A 100 24.78 -18.03 37.72
C ASP A 100 25.19 -16.55 37.87
N PRO A 101 24.32 -15.59 37.48
CA PRO A 101 24.62 -14.18 37.67
C PRO A 101 24.76 -13.87 39.16
N THR A 102 25.72 -13.00 39.49
CA THR A 102 25.90 -12.55 40.87
C THR A 102 24.74 -11.64 41.31
N PRO A 103 24.43 -11.52 42.62
CA PRO A 103 23.33 -10.69 43.11
C PRO A 103 23.41 -9.21 42.69
N GLU A 104 24.61 -8.66 42.46
CA GLU A 104 24.81 -7.30 41.93
C GLU A 104 24.47 -7.16 40.44
N GLU A 105 24.53 -8.25 39.67
CA GLU A 105 24.10 -8.31 38.27
C GLU A 105 22.57 -8.46 38.16
N GLU A 106 21.93 -9.16 39.11
CA GLU A 106 20.46 -9.22 39.21
C GLU A 106 19.85 -7.84 39.43
N GLU A 107 20.43 -7.00 40.29
CA GLU A 107 19.84 -5.70 40.63
C GLU A 107 19.89 -4.68 39.47
N ASN A 108 20.93 -4.76 38.61
CA ASN A 108 21.04 -3.92 37.40
C ASN A 108 20.22 -4.42 36.21
N LEU A 109 19.89 -5.72 36.16
CA LEU A 109 19.06 -6.32 35.10
C LEU A 109 17.56 -6.09 35.34
N TRP A 110 17.13 -5.80 36.58
CA TRP A 110 15.72 -5.78 36.99
C TRP A 110 15.15 -4.41 37.39
N ALA A 111 15.76 -3.28 37.00
CA ALA A 111 15.13 -1.97 37.14
C ALA A 111 13.95 -1.78 36.16
N LEU A 112 12.84 -2.49 36.39
CA LEU A 112 11.59 -2.39 35.63
C LEU A 112 10.65 -1.31 36.21
N PRO A 113 9.83 -0.64 35.37
CA PRO A 113 8.85 0.35 35.84
C PRO A 113 7.74 -0.27 36.71
N PRO A 114 7.05 0.52 37.55
CA PRO A 114 6.13 0.04 38.61
C PRO A 114 4.92 -0.82 38.15
N GLY A 115 4.69 -1.01 36.85
CA GLY A 115 3.57 -1.76 36.30
C GLY A 115 3.77 -3.27 36.17
N VAL A 116 5.01 -3.78 36.29
CA VAL A 116 5.31 -5.22 36.08
C VAL A 116 5.06 -6.05 37.35
N VAL A 117 5.30 -5.46 38.53
CA VAL A 117 5.06 -6.10 39.84
C VAL A 117 3.56 -6.40 40.03
N ALA A 118 2.67 -5.53 39.53
CA ALA A 118 1.22 -5.72 39.60
C ALA A 118 0.69 -6.91 38.75
N ARG A 119 1.44 -7.34 37.72
CA ARG A 119 1.07 -8.47 36.85
C ARG A 119 1.54 -9.82 37.39
N ARG A 120 2.66 -9.85 38.12
CA ARG A 120 3.13 -11.04 38.86
C ARG A 120 2.09 -11.50 39.91
N SER A 121 1.48 -10.55 40.61
CA SER A 121 0.46 -10.82 41.65
C SER A 121 -0.87 -11.33 41.08
N LYS A 122 -1.27 -10.86 39.88
CA LYS A 122 -2.48 -11.33 39.20
C LYS A 122 -2.31 -12.73 38.60
N TYR A 123 -1.11 -13.07 38.13
CA TYR A 123 -0.81 -14.39 37.58
C TYR A 123 -0.79 -15.47 38.67
N LEU A 124 -0.16 -15.19 39.82
CA LEU A 124 -0.14 -16.10 40.99
C LEU A 124 -1.52 -16.30 41.66
N ALA A 125 -2.45 -15.35 41.49
CA ALA A 125 -3.82 -15.49 41.94
C ALA A 125 -4.67 -16.36 40.99
N TRP A 126 -4.39 -16.31 39.69
CA TRP A 126 -5.12 -17.08 38.67
C TRP A 126 -4.77 -18.58 38.69
N THR A 127 -3.53 -18.92 39.04
CA THR A 127 -3.06 -20.31 39.14
C THR A 127 -3.52 -21.05 40.41
N ARG A 128 -4.22 -20.38 41.33
CA ARG A 128 -4.58 -20.96 42.64
C ARG A 128 -6.04 -21.44 42.73
N ASP A 129 -6.95 -20.91 41.91
CA ASP A 129 -8.37 -21.27 41.94
C ASP A 129 -8.83 -21.88 40.59
N GLY A 130 -8.58 -23.18 40.43
CA GLY A 130 -8.93 -23.96 39.23
C GLY A 130 -10.45 -24.17 39.03
N LYS A 131 -11.18 -23.14 38.62
CA LYS A 131 -12.56 -23.26 38.11
C LYS A 131 -12.81 -22.32 36.92
N GLY A 132 -12.56 -22.83 35.71
CA GLY A 132 -13.00 -22.20 34.47
C GLY A 132 -14.51 -22.39 34.25
N GLY A 133 -15.25 -21.28 34.21
CA GLY A 133 -16.65 -21.26 33.74
C GLY A 133 -16.70 -21.12 32.22
N ALA A 134 -17.39 -22.04 31.55
CA ALA A 134 -17.59 -22.01 30.10
C ALA A 134 -18.45 -20.81 29.66
N ALA A 135 -17.98 -20.07 28.66
CA ALA A 135 -18.76 -19.02 28.00
C ALA A 135 -19.81 -19.64 27.04
N PRO A 136 -21.05 -19.11 26.96
CA PRO A 136 -22.08 -19.67 26.10
C PRO A 136 -21.87 -19.30 24.63
N LYS A 137 -22.14 -20.26 23.73
CA LYS A 137 -22.09 -20.06 22.26
C LYS A 137 -23.21 -19.12 21.78
N PRO A 138 -22.94 -18.22 20.82
CA PRO A 138 -23.96 -17.32 20.28
C PRO A 138 -24.95 -18.07 19.38
N LYS A 139 -26.23 -17.70 19.48
CA LYS A 139 -27.31 -18.22 18.61
C LYS A 139 -27.21 -17.59 17.21
N LYS A 140 -27.34 -18.42 16.17
CA LYS A 140 -27.46 -18.00 14.76
C LYS A 140 -28.83 -17.32 14.54
N GLU A 141 -28.82 -16.07 14.12
CA GLU A 141 -30.00 -15.38 13.55
C GLU A 141 -30.00 -15.50 12.02
N PRO A 142 -31.18 -15.54 11.37
CA PRO A 142 -31.29 -15.64 9.92
C PRO A 142 -30.84 -14.35 9.21
N PRO A 143 -30.38 -14.44 7.95
CA PRO A 143 -29.76 -13.33 7.23
C PRO A 143 -30.76 -12.20 6.95
N ARG A 144 -30.48 -11.00 7.48
CA ARG A 144 -31.17 -9.77 7.09
C ARG A 144 -30.65 -9.32 5.71
N LYS A 145 -31.60 -9.00 4.80
CA LYS A 145 -31.27 -8.35 3.52
C LYS A 145 -30.45 -7.07 3.76
N PRO A 146 -29.41 -6.80 2.97
CA PRO A 146 -28.58 -5.62 3.16
C PRO A 146 -29.42 -4.36 2.95
N PRO A 147 -29.29 -3.32 3.81
CA PRO A 147 -29.92 -2.05 3.55
C PRO A 147 -29.35 -1.45 2.27
N ARG A 148 -30.22 -0.89 1.42
CA ARG A 148 -29.78 -0.07 0.27
C ARG A 148 -28.93 1.10 0.80
N PRO A 149 -27.88 1.51 0.06
CA PRO A 149 -27.07 2.67 0.45
C PRO A 149 -27.98 3.89 0.67
N ALA A 150 -27.70 4.64 1.74
CA ALA A 150 -28.53 5.73 2.19
C ALA A 150 -28.72 6.79 1.09
N PHE A 151 -29.98 7.03 0.72
CA PHE A 151 -30.38 8.15 -0.14
C PHE A 151 -30.02 9.46 0.55
N VAL A 152 -29.09 10.22 -0.04
CA VAL A 152 -28.81 11.61 0.36
C VAL A 152 -29.91 12.49 -0.28
N PRO A 153 -30.82 13.10 0.50
CA PRO A 153 -31.88 13.93 -0.07
C PRO A 153 -31.32 15.16 -0.79
N PRO A 154 -32.01 15.68 -1.83
CA PRO A 154 -31.66 16.96 -2.42
C PRO A 154 -31.76 18.09 -1.36
N ARG A 155 -30.78 18.98 -1.42
CA ARG A 155 -30.48 20.04 -0.43
C ARG A 155 -31.63 21.03 -0.20
N SER A 156 -31.72 21.55 1.04
CA SER A 156 -32.80 22.42 1.54
C SER A 156 -32.50 23.92 1.36
N ALA A 157 -33.43 24.81 1.73
CA ALA A 157 -33.23 26.27 1.72
C ALA A 157 -32.01 26.74 2.54
N ALA A 158 -31.58 25.97 3.54
CA ALA A 158 -30.35 26.25 4.31
C ALA A 158 -29.08 26.12 3.46
N ASP A 159 -29.06 25.22 2.48
CA ASP A 159 -27.95 25.09 1.52
C ASP A 159 -27.91 26.25 0.52
N LEU A 160 -29.04 26.90 0.27
CA LEU A 160 -29.12 28.10 -0.57
C LEU A 160 -28.55 29.31 0.18
N ALA A 161 -28.91 29.49 1.46
CA ALA A 161 -28.33 30.51 2.34
C ALA A 161 -26.81 30.33 2.54
N TRP A 162 -26.36 29.08 2.63
CA TRP A 162 -24.94 28.72 2.65
C TRP A 162 -24.16 29.11 1.38
N ASN A 163 -24.81 29.04 0.21
CA ASN A 163 -24.19 29.47 -1.05
C ASN A 163 -24.11 31.01 -1.17
N ILE A 164 -24.96 31.76 -0.48
CA ILE A 164 -24.88 33.22 -0.38
C ILE A 164 -23.69 33.63 0.52
N GLU A 165 -23.39 32.88 1.59
CA GLU A 165 -22.12 33.05 2.32
C GLU A 165 -20.89 32.68 1.46
N ARG A 166 -21.01 31.69 0.57
CA ARG A 166 -19.93 31.27 -0.34
C ARG A 166 -19.51 32.39 -1.29
N SER A 167 -20.44 33.21 -1.79
CA SER A 167 -20.10 34.38 -2.62
C SER A 167 -19.41 35.51 -1.85
N ALA A 168 -19.50 35.53 -0.51
CA ALA A 168 -18.85 36.54 0.33
C ALA A 168 -17.45 36.12 0.82
N ARG A 169 -17.08 34.84 0.74
CA ARG A 169 -15.81 34.28 1.25
C ARG A 169 -14.80 33.93 0.14
N GLY A 170 -15.11 34.18 -1.13
CA GLY A 170 -14.23 33.84 -2.25
C GLY A 170 -14.24 32.35 -2.62
N SER A 171 -13.20 31.90 -3.32
CA SER A 171 -13.07 30.52 -3.79
C SER A 171 -12.25 29.67 -2.82
N LEU A 172 -12.70 28.44 -2.57
CA LEU A 172 -11.90 27.45 -1.84
C LEU A 172 -10.82 26.93 -2.79
N ALA A 173 -9.55 27.05 -2.42
CA ALA A 173 -8.43 26.71 -3.29
C ALA A 173 -7.27 26.08 -2.52
N VAL A 174 -6.35 25.46 -3.26
CA VAL A 174 -5.01 25.15 -2.75
C VAL A 174 -4.22 26.45 -2.69
N ARG A 175 -3.87 26.88 -1.48
CA ARG A 175 -3.15 28.13 -1.24
C ARG A 175 -1.65 27.96 -1.15
N GLY A 176 -1.20 26.76 -0.80
CA GLY A 176 0.20 26.42 -0.71
C GLY A 176 0.40 24.92 -0.71
N GLN A 177 1.59 24.50 -1.10
CA GLN A 177 1.93 23.10 -1.30
C GLN A 177 3.40 22.84 -1.00
N SER A 178 3.72 21.59 -0.68
CA SER A 178 5.09 21.12 -0.52
C SER A 178 5.16 19.61 -0.75
N TYR A 179 6.34 19.15 -1.15
CA TYR A 179 6.66 17.74 -1.29
C TYR A 179 8.12 17.53 -0.91
N VAL A 180 8.47 16.35 -0.42
CA VAL A 180 9.77 16.09 0.23
C VAL A 180 10.98 16.22 -0.69
N GLU A 181 10.87 15.81 -1.95
CA GLU A 181 11.87 16.05 -3.01
C GLU A 181 11.87 17.52 -3.52
N GLY A 182 10.87 18.31 -3.12
CA GLY A 182 10.59 19.64 -3.65
C GLY A 182 9.70 19.62 -4.90
N CYS A 183 8.82 20.61 -5.04
CA CYS A 183 7.87 20.67 -6.16
C CYS A 183 8.57 20.75 -7.53
N GLU A 184 9.72 21.42 -7.63
CA GLU A 184 10.50 21.49 -8.88
C GLU A 184 11.05 20.12 -9.31
N HIS A 185 11.55 19.34 -8.36
CA HIS A 185 12.04 18.00 -8.66
C HIS A 185 10.88 17.07 -9.01
N LEU A 186 9.76 17.17 -8.28
CA LEU A 186 8.55 16.41 -8.59
C LEU A 186 7.99 16.76 -9.98
N ARG A 187 8.03 18.04 -10.36
CA ARG A 187 7.70 18.54 -11.70
C ARG A 187 8.59 17.90 -12.76
N SER A 188 9.91 17.87 -12.54
CA SER A 188 10.84 17.19 -13.45
C SER A 188 10.52 15.71 -13.61
N ILE A 189 10.18 15.01 -12.51
CA ILE A 189 9.83 13.58 -12.57
C ILE A 189 8.62 13.34 -13.48
N PHE A 190 7.55 14.12 -13.30
CA PHE A 190 6.36 13.95 -14.12
C PHE A 190 6.55 14.47 -15.55
N HIS A 191 7.03 15.70 -15.73
CA HIS A 191 7.12 16.33 -17.05
C HIS A 191 8.11 15.63 -17.99
N ASN A 192 9.18 15.06 -17.45
CA ASN A 192 10.16 14.34 -18.27
C ASN A 192 9.85 12.84 -18.38
N GLY A 193 8.77 12.36 -17.75
CA GLY A 193 8.43 10.94 -17.74
C GLY A 193 9.49 10.08 -17.06
N TYR A 194 10.06 10.54 -15.94
CA TYR A 194 11.08 9.79 -15.22
C TYR A 194 10.47 8.66 -14.39
N ASP A 195 11.09 7.49 -14.47
CA ASP A 195 10.82 6.33 -13.64
C ASP A 195 11.70 6.39 -12.39
N ALA A 196 11.09 6.65 -11.23
CA ALA A 196 11.81 6.83 -9.97
C ALA A 196 12.13 5.52 -9.24
N ALA A 197 11.74 4.36 -9.76
CA ALA A 197 11.94 3.09 -9.07
C ALA A 197 13.39 2.61 -9.19
N THR A 198 13.95 2.23 -8.05
CA THR A 198 15.34 1.81 -7.86
C THR A 198 15.38 0.50 -7.07
N ALA A 199 16.53 -0.15 -7.01
CA ALA A 199 16.73 -1.24 -6.06
C ALA A 199 16.67 -0.70 -4.61
N ILE A 200 16.30 -1.57 -3.66
CA ILE A 200 16.33 -1.26 -2.22
C ILE A 200 17.75 -0.76 -1.86
N PRO A 201 17.88 0.48 -1.36
CA PRO A 201 19.18 1.00 -0.96
C PRO A 201 19.74 0.27 0.27
N LEU A 202 21.05 0.01 0.30
CA LEU A 202 21.73 -0.55 1.47
C LEU A 202 21.60 0.32 2.73
N SER A 203 21.35 1.62 2.56
CA SER A 203 21.04 2.53 3.67
C SER A 203 19.71 2.23 4.35
N ARG A 204 18.84 1.42 3.74
CA ARG A 204 17.59 0.92 4.34
C ARG A 204 17.80 -0.48 4.90
N TRP A 205 18.05 -1.44 4.03
CA TRP A 205 18.44 -2.80 4.40
C TRP A 205 19.08 -3.48 3.19
N ASP A 206 19.77 -4.59 3.44
CA ASP A 206 20.28 -5.44 2.36
C ASP A 206 19.14 -6.28 1.79
N GLY A 207 18.65 -5.89 0.61
CA GLY A 207 17.57 -6.60 -0.08
C GLY A 207 17.94 -8.02 -0.50
N ASP A 208 19.23 -8.31 -0.73
CA ASP A 208 19.68 -9.62 -1.18
C ASP A 208 19.57 -10.67 -0.06
N MET A 209 19.65 -10.25 1.20
CA MET A 209 19.46 -11.14 2.35
C MET A 209 18.05 -11.75 2.45
N TYR A 210 17.05 -11.07 1.91
CA TYR A 210 15.64 -11.48 1.97
C TYR A 210 15.11 -11.97 0.63
N TYR A 211 15.90 -11.86 -0.43
CA TYR A 211 15.42 -12.09 -1.79
C TYR A 211 15.28 -13.57 -2.09
N ASP A 212 14.05 -13.96 -2.45
CA ASP A 212 13.75 -15.27 -3.01
C ASP A 212 12.69 -15.05 -4.10
N PRO A 213 13.00 -15.24 -5.39
CA PRO A 213 12.07 -14.98 -6.49
C PRO A 213 10.87 -15.94 -6.52
N ASP A 214 10.97 -17.10 -5.87
CA ASP A 214 9.92 -18.10 -5.80
C ASP A 214 9.84 -18.67 -4.37
N PRO A 215 9.45 -17.82 -3.40
CA PRO A 215 9.51 -18.20 -2.00
C PRO A 215 8.47 -19.29 -1.72
N PRO A 216 8.84 -20.37 -1.02
CA PRO A 216 7.89 -21.39 -0.62
C PRO A 216 6.85 -20.80 0.35
N GLU A 217 5.63 -21.36 0.38
CA GLU A 217 4.48 -20.80 1.12
C GLU A 217 4.75 -20.51 2.61
N TRP A 218 5.59 -21.32 3.26
CA TRP A 218 5.98 -21.14 4.65
C TRP A 218 6.93 -19.95 4.87
N ASN A 219 7.65 -19.51 3.84
CA ASN A 219 8.64 -18.42 3.91
C ASN A 219 7.99 -17.05 3.65
N ARG A 220 7.12 -16.62 4.57
CA ARG A 220 6.44 -15.31 4.49
C ARG A 220 7.35 -14.11 4.77
N ALA A 221 8.63 -14.35 5.10
CA ALA A 221 9.63 -13.32 5.33
C ALA A 221 10.45 -12.97 4.09
N ALA A 222 10.33 -13.76 3.01
CA ALA A 222 11.02 -13.50 1.76
C ALA A 222 10.38 -12.35 0.96
N ILE A 223 11.20 -11.72 0.13
CA ILE A 223 10.80 -10.72 -0.84
C ILE A 223 11.09 -11.25 -2.25
N TYR A 224 10.10 -11.29 -3.14
CA TYR A 224 10.30 -11.75 -4.53
C TYR A 224 10.70 -10.64 -5.50
N THR A 225 10.76 -9.41 -5.01
CA THR A 225 11.19 -8.23 -5.76
C THR A 225 12.02 -7.34 -4.85
N ARG A 226 12.98 -6.62 -5.45
CA ARG A 226 13.95 -5.76 -4.75
C ARG A 226 13.80 -4.30 -5.12
N HIS A 227 12.67 -3.91 -5.70
CA HIS A 227 12.49 -2.57 -6.25
C HIS A 227 11.47 -1.74 -5.47
N GLY A 228 11.73 -0.45 -5.38
CA GLY A 228 10.85 0.51 -4.75
C GLY A 228 11.23 1.93 -5.16
N VAL A 229 10.36 2.88 -4.85
CA VAL A 229 10.71 4.31 -4.92
C VAL A 229 11.09 4.76 -3.53
N PHE A 230 12.37 5.05 -3.33
CA PHE A 230 12.93 5.44 -2.03
C PHE A 230 13.27 6.92 -2.02
N LEU A 231 13.01 7.54 -0.89
CA LEU A 231 13.38 8.92 -0.60
C LEU A 231 14.66 8.96 0.22
N ASP A 232 15.34 10.10 0.09
CA ASP A 232 16.29 10.53 1.11
C ASP A 232 15.50 11.14 2.28
N LEU A 233 15.14 10.29 3.25
CA LEU A 233 14.38 10.73 4.42
C LEU A 233 15.27 11.60 5.32
N PRO A 234 14.74 12.68 5.90
CA PRO A 234 15.55 13.54 6.75
C PRO A 234 16.02 12.80 8.00
N ASP A 235 17.34 12.60 8.10
CA ASP A 235 18.01 12.11 9.32
C ASP A 235 17.78 13.05 10.51
N ALA A 236 17.67 14.35 10.23
CA ALA A 236 17.42 15.40 11.20
C ALA A 236 16.38 16.41 10.71
N VAL A 237 15.68 17.00 11.68
CA VAL A 237 14.87 18.22 11.51
C VAL A 237 15.49 19.31 12.37
N ASP A 238 15.31 20.58 12.01
CA ASP A 238 15.68 21.72 12.87
C ASP A 238 14.83 21.67 14.15
N TYR A 239 15.31 20.92 15.13
CA TYR A 239 14.56 20.59 16.33
C TYR A 239 14.37 21.82 17.22
N GLU A 240 15.34 22.75 17.24
CA GLU A 240 15.23 24.01 17.97
C GLU A 240 14.11 24.88 17.38
N PHE A 241 14.03 24.97 16.05
CA PHE A 241 12.95 25.69 15.37
C PHE A 241 11.56 25.18 15.78
N PHE A 242 11.39 23.85 15.86
CA PHE A 242 10.12 23.21 16.25
C PHE A 242 9.93 23.05 17.77
N GLY A 243 10.86 23.54 18.60
CA GLY A 243 10.77 23.45 20.06
C GLY A 243 10.90 22.02 20.61
N LEU A 244 11.63 21.16 19.89
CA LEU A 244 11.95 19.78 20.27
C LEU A 244 13.36 19.71 20.86
N THR A 245 13.61 18.72 21.72
CA THR A 245 14.98 18.42 22.15
C THR A 245 15.73 17.59 21.09
N ALA A 246 17.06 17.67 21.07
CA ALA A 246 17.88 16.84 20.19
C ALA A 246 17.63 15.33 20.43
N ALA A 247 17.42 14.93 21.69
CA ALA A 247 17.11 13.55 22.05
C ALA A 247 15.75 13.10 21.50
N ASP A 248 14.73 13.97 21.54
CA ASP A 248 13.42 13.69 20.95
C ASP A 248 13.52 13.54 19.44
N ALA A 249 14.17 14.50 18.76
CA ALA A 249 14.31 14.51 17.31
C ALA A 249 15.04 13.27 16.75
N LYS A 250 16.05 12.76 17.49
CA LYS A 250 16.82 11.58 17.10
C LYS A 250 16.00 10.28 17.10
N LEU A 251 15.12 10.12 18.08
CA LEU A 251 14.30 8.90 18.23
C LEU A 251 12.91 9.03 17.59
N MET A 252 12.57 10.22 17.10
CA MET A 252 11.30 10.48 16.42
C MET A 252 11.21 9.65 15.13
N ASP A 253 10.00 9.24 14.76
CA ASP A 253 9.73 8.61 13.48
C ASP A 253 10.17 9.52 12.30
N PRO A 254 10.94 9.02 11.32
CA PRO A 254 11.26 9.76 10.09
C PRO A 254 10.03 10.36 9.38
N MET A 255 8.88 9.71 9.44
CA MET A 255 7.62 10.21 8.90
C MET A 255 7.13 11.43 9.68
N GLN A 256 7.26 11.45 11.01
CA GLN A 256 6.93 12.63 11.82
C GLN A 256 7.87 13.80 11.52
N ARG A 257 9.19 13.54 11.36
CA ARG A 257 10.16 14.56 10.90
C ARG A 257 9.76 15.14 9.54
N SER A 258 9.39 14.27 8.62
CA SER A 258 8.96 14.66 7.27
C SER A 258 7.69 15.51 7.31
N CYS A 259 6.67 15.10 8.06
CA CYS A 259 5.43 15.86 8.24
C CYS A 259 5.67 17.25 8.85
N LEU A 260 6.54 17.39 9.85
CA LEU A 260 6.92 18.70 10.42
C LEU A 260 7.52 19.63 9.35
N LYS A 261 8.50 19.11 8.60
CA LYS A 261 9.21 19.87 7.57
C LYS A 261 8.27 20.25 6.42
N GLN A 262 7.52 19.30 5.87
CA GLN A 262 6.62 19.53 4.75
C GLN A 262 5.40 20.37 5.16
N GLY A 263 4.79 20.07 6.32
CA GLY A 263 3.69 20.88 6.84
C GLY A 263 4.04 22.36 6.98
N TYR A 264 5.22 22.67 7.54
CA TYR A 264 5.69 24.04 7.61
C TYR A 264 5.99 24.65 6.23
N ARG A 265 6.62 23.91 5.32
CA ARG A 265 6.88 24.38 3.94
C ARG A 265 5.60 24.66 3.16
N ALA A 266 4.55 23.86 3.35
CA ALA A 266 3.25 24.10 2.73
C ALA A 266 2.64 25.43 3.23
N PHE A 267 2.77 25.75 4.53
CA PHE A 267 2.35 27.04 5.06
C PHE A 267 3.19 28.21 4.54
N VAL A 268 4.50 28.04 4.41
CA VAL A 268 5.39 29.06 3.80
C VAL A 268 5.00 29.29 2.34
N SER A 269 4.75 28.24 1.58
CA SER A 269 4.22 28.29 0.21
C SER A 269 2.87 29.02 0.16
N ALA A 270 2.02 28.85 1.18
CA ALA A 270 0.77 29.59 1.34
C ALA A 270 0.93 31.06 1.78
N LYS A 271 2.18 31.57 1.86
CA LYS A 271 2.53 32.92 2.33
C LYS A 271 2.04 33.18 3.77
N LEU A 272 1.96 32.14 4.60
CA LEU A 272 1.55 32.23 6.01
C LEU A 272 2.75 32.27 6.94
N THR A 273 2.86 33.32 7.74
CA THR A 273 3.96 33.47 8.72
C THR A 273 3.67 32.69 10.00
N ARG A 274 4.72 32.35 10.77
CA ARG A 274 4.56 31.71 12.08
C ARG A 274 3.67 32.52 13.03
N HIS A 275 3.79 33.85 12.97
CA HIS A 275 2.95 34.75 13.77
C HIS A 275 1.46 34.64 13.39
N ALA A 276 1.14 34.56 12.10
CA ALA A 276 -0.24 34.39 11.62
C ALA A 276 -0.81 33.01 11.96
N LEU A 277 0.03 31.97 12.02
CA LEU A 277 -0.39 30.61 12.36
C LEU A 277 -0.67 30.44 13.86
N ARG A 278 0.09 31.11 14.73
CA ARG A 278 -0.03 30.96 16.18
C ARG A 278 -1.41 31.41 16.67
N GLY A 279 -2.11 30.53 17.36
CA GLY A 279 -3.48 30.71 17.86
C GLY A 279 -4.56 30.56 16.78
N SER A 280 -4.20 30.44 15.50
CA SER A 280 -5.16 30.33 14.40
C SER A 280 -5.98 29.04 14.49
N LEU A 281 -7.22 29.09 14.01
CA LEU A 281 -8.09 27.91 13.92
C LEU A 281 -7.77 27.09 12.67
N THR A 282 -6.52 26.65 12.55
CA THR A 282 -6.01 25.85 11.42
C THR A 282 -5.97 24.38 11.81
N GLY A 283 -6.68 23.53 11.08
CA GLY A 283 -6.65 22.07 11.30
C GLY A 283 -5.47 21.40 10.59
N VAL A 284 -4.99 20.28 11.15
CA VAL A 284 -3.94 19.45 10.58
C VAL A 284 -4.46 18.02 10.45
N TYR A 285 -4.44 17.48 9.23
CA TYR A 285 -4.96 16.17 8.90
C TYR A 285 -3.84 15.37 8.23
N ALA A 286 -3.37 14.29 8.86
CA ALA A 286 -2.25 13.50 8.38
C ALA A 286 -2.67 12.07 8.04
N GLY A 287 -2.38 11.66 6.81
CA GLY A 287 -2.72 10.35 6.26
C GLY A 287 -1.47 9.48 6.11
N SER A 288 -1.50 8.29 6.70
CA SER A 288 -0.51 7.22 6.51
C SER A 288 -1.19 5.88 6.79
N MET A 289 -0.55 4.79 6.38
CA MET A 289 -0.96 3.43 6.75
C MET A 289 0.21 2.58 7.27
N ASN A 290 1.46 3.06 7.17
CA ASN A 290 2.64 2.37 7.69
C ASN A 290 2.96 2.84 9.09
N PHE A 291 3.49 1.93 9.91
CA PHE A 291 3.85 2.16 11.30
C PHE A 291 5.11 1.37 11.69
N ASP A 292 5.97 1.08 10.71
CA ASP A 292 7.22 0.32 10.83
C ASP A 292 8.05 0.78 12.03
N TRP A 293 8.23 2.09 12.17
CA TRP A 293 9.03 2.68 13.25
C TRP A 293 8.47 2.39 14.66
N LEU A 294 7.14 2.28 14.78
CA LEU A 294 6.49 1.95 16.05
C LEU A 294 6.73 0.49 16.43
N MET A 295 6.88 -0.41 15.45
CA MET A 295 7.16 -1.82 15.70
C MET A 295 8.58 -2.04 16.24
N ASP A 296 9.54 -1.21 15.81
CA ASP A 296 10.94 -1.31 16.23
C ASP A 296 11.24 -0.61 17.58
N LEU A 297 10.47 0.42 17.94
CA LEU A 297 10.68 1.15 19.20
C LEU A 297 9.92 0.52 20.38
N THR A 298 10.62 -0.31 21.15
CA THR A 298 10.16 -0.69 22.49
C THR A 298 10.25 0.49 23.46
N GLY A 299 9.12 1.13 23.78
CA GLY A 299 8.96 1.82 25.07
C GLY A 299 8.83 3.35 25.10
N ILE A 300 8.73 4.06 23.97
CA ILE A 300 8.43 5.51 23.98
C ILE A 300 7.29 5.83 23.01
N LEU A 301 6.06 5.77 23.54
CA LEU A 301 4.81 5.81 22.77
C LEU A 301 4.73 7.02 21.82
N ASP A 302 5.07 8.22 22.26
CA ASP A 302 4.91 9.44 21.46
C ASP A 302 5.89 9.56 20.28
N ARG A 303 6.98 8.80 20.27
CA ARG A 303 8.00 8.90 19.20
C ARG A 303 7.69 8.06 17.98
N GLY A 304 6.86 7.02 18.13
CA GLY A 304 6.35 6.20 17.03
C GLY A 304 4.83 6.29 16.81
N ASN A 305 4.07 6.94 17.68
CA ASN A 305 2.60 6.98 17.54
C ASN A 305 2.15 7.82 16.34
N MET A 306 1.30 7.24 15.50
CA MET A 306 0.83 7.86 14.26
C MET A 306 0.02 9.14 14.43
N SER A 307 -0.66 9.33 15.57
CA SER A 307 -1.35 10.60 15.87
C SER A 307 -0.40 11.80 15.93
N MET A 308 0.89 11.56 16.18
CA MET A 308 1.90 12.59 16.26
C MET A 308 2.30 13.17 14.91
N LEU A 309 1.96 12.49 13.79
CA LEU A 309 2.12 13.04 12.44
C LEU A 309 1.40 14.39 12.28
N ALA A 310 0.21 14.52 12.87
CA ALA A 310 -0.56 15.76 12.87
C ALA A 310 -0.27 16.62 14.12
N ASN A 311 -0.29 16.01 15.30
CA ASN A 311 -0.32 16.74 16.57
C ASN A 311 0.98 17.50 16.85
N ARG A 312 2.15 17.01 16.42
CA ARG A 312 3.42 17.72 16.59
C ARG A 312 3.45 19.04 15.82
N ILE A 313 2.83 19.10 14.65
CA ILE A 313 2.74 20.33 13.84
C ILE A 313 1.88 21.36 14.56
N GLY A 314 0.70 20.94 15.04
CA GLY A 314 -0.20 21.78 15.82
C GLY A 314 0.48 22.35 17.06
N CYS A 315 1.19 21.50 17.82
CA CYS A 315 1.93 21.91 19.00
C CYS A 315 3.08 22.89 18.67
N ALA A 316 3.95 22.56 17.70
CA ALA A 316 5.14 23.34 17.39
C ALA A 316 4.84 24.73 16.79
N LEU A 317 3.72 24.85 16.07
CA LEU A 317 3.28 26.10 15.44
C LEU A 317 2.20 26.84 16.25
N GLY A 318 1.70 26.22 17.33
CA GLY A 318 0.66 26.78 18.19
C GLY A 318 -0.70 26.89 17.51
N LEU A 319 -1.11 25.90 16.71
CA LEU A 319 -2.41 25.88 16.04
C LEU A 319 -3.52 25.45 16.99
N SER A 320 -4.70 26.05 16.87
CA SER A 320 -5.87 25.77 17.72
C SER A 320 -6.91 24.87 17.04
N GLY A 321 -6.71 24.51 15.77
CA GLY A 321 -7.59 23.57 15.06
C GLY A 321 -7.30 22.10 15.41
N PRO A 322 -8.14 21.17 14.92
CA PRO A 322 -7.99 19.75 15.23
C PRO A 322 -6.72 19.17 14.58
N GLY A 323 -5.99 18.33 15.32
CA GLY A 323 -4.98 17.43 14.78
C GLY A 323 -5.55 16.02 14.65
N VAL A 324 -5.56 15.47 13.43
CA VAL A 324 -6.21 14.19 13.12
C VAL A 324 -5.28 13.30 12.32
N TYR A 325 -5.16 12.05 12.76
CA TYR A 325 -4.57 10.97 11.99
C TYR A 325 -5.66 10.17 11.28
N ILE A 326 -5.44 9.85 10.01
CA ILE A 326 -6.37 9.11 9.16
C ILE A 326 -5.63 7.93 8.54
N ASP A 327 -6.19 6.74 8.76
CA ASP A 327 -5.80 5.53 8.04
C ASP A 327 -7.04 4.94 7.37
N THR A 328 -7.07 5.06 6.06
CA THR A 328 -8.04 4.42 5.18
C THR A 328 -7.32 3.60 4.11
N GLY A 329 -6.11 3.13 4.42
CA GLY A 329 -5.21 2.51 3.46
C GLY A 329 -4.75 3.47 2.37
N CYS A 330 -4.77 3.03 1.12
CA CYS A 330 -4.24 3.78 -0.03
C CYS A 330 -4.94 5.13 -0.30
N SER A 331 -6.15 5.36 0.24
CA SER A 331 -6.89 6.61 0.08
C SER A 331 -6.61 7.65 1.17
N SER A 332 -5.82 7.31 2.21
CA SER A 332 -5.66 8.10 3.44
C SER A 332 -5.39 9.58 3.19
N SER A 333 -4.36 9.90 2.41
CA SER A 333 -4.00 11.30 2.11
C SER A 333 -5.06 12.05 1.29
N LEU A 334 -5.84 11.39 0.43
CA LEU A 334 -6.92 12.08 -0.27
C LEU A 334 -8.12 12.32 0.66
N VAL A 335 -8.39 11.40 1.59
CA VAL A 335 -9.39 11.60 2.66
C VAL A 335 -8.99 12.75 3.58
N THR A 336 -7.69 12.95 3.87
CA THR A 336 -7.25 14.13 4.64
C THR A 336 -7.59 15.44 3.92
N ALA A 337 -7.47 15.48 2.59
CA ALA A 337 -7.76 16.66 1.80
C ALA A 337 -9.27 16.93 1.71
N ASP A 338 -10.10 15.89 1.55
CA ASP A 338 -11.56 16.03 1.64
C ASP A 338 -12.00 16.54 3.03
N MET A 339 -11.44 15.98 4.10
CA MET A 339 -11.77 16.39 5.47
C MET A 339 -11.35 17.84 5.74
N ALA A 340 -10.16 18.24 5.29
CA ALA A 340 -9.68 19.62 5.37
C ALA A 340 -10.60 20.58 4.58
N ALA A 341 -10.91 20.25 3.32
CA ALA A 341 -11.82 21.04 2.49
C ALA A 341 -13.21 21.15 3.11
N THR A 342 -13.74 20.07 3.67
CA THR A 342 -15.04 20.04 4.33
C THR A 342 -15.06 20.88 5.60
N HIS A 343 -14.03 20.81 6.44
CA HIS A 343 -13.93 21.60 7.67
C HIS A 343 -13.79 23.09 7.39
N VAL A 344 -12.96 23.47 6.41
CA VAL A 344 -12.82 24.87 5.97
C VAL A 344 -14.11 25.37 5.36
N ARG A 345 -14.71 24.58 4.45
CA ARG A 345 -15.97 24.94 3.81
C ARG A 345 -17.03 25.21 4.87
N ARG A 346 -17.16 24.33 5.89
CA ARG A 346 -18.08 24.42 7.03
C ARG A 346 -17.75 25.50 8.06
N GLY A 347 -16.65 26.25 7.91
CA GLY A 347 -16.22 27.24 8.89
C GLY A 347 -15.79 26.63 10.24
N LYS A 348 -15.57 25.31 10.31
CA LYS A 348 -15.02 24.64 11.50
C LYS A 348 -13.54 25.00 11.70
N THR A 349 -12.85 25.29 10.61
CA THR A 349 -11.47 25.76 10.58
C THR A 349 -11.35 26.90 9.59
N GLN A 350 -10.40 27.81 9.81
CA GLN A 350 -10.08 28.91 8.89
C GLN A 350 -9.26 28.42 7.70
N ALA A 351 -8.37 27.47 7.94
CA ALA A 351 -7.56 26.77 6.95
C ALA A 351 -7.38 25.30 7.37
N GLY A 352 -7.00 24.45 6.43
CA GLY A 352 -6.68 23.05 6.70
C GLY A 352 -5.38 22.65 6.01
N LEU A 353 -4.45 22.08 6.77
CA LEU A 353 -3.27 21.41 6.24
C LEU A 353 -3.59 19.92 6.07
N ALA A 354 -3.66 19.46 4.83
CA ALA A 354 -3.80 18.05 4.48
C ALA A 354 -2.43 17.47 4.12
N LEU A 355 -2.04 16.37 4.76
CA LEU A 355 -0.75 15.72 4.63
C LEU A 355 -0.90 14.26 4.24
N GLY A 356 0.00 13.79 3.38
CA GLY A 356 0.25 12.38 3.14
C GLY A 356 1.69 12.05 3.49
N VAL A 357 1.92 10.88 4.10
CA VAL A 357 3.28 10.37 4.32
C VAL A 357 3.31 8.85 4.20
N ASN A 358 4.38 8.35 3.60
CA ASN A 358 4.72 6.94 3.54
C ASN A 358 6.23 6.77 3.54
N ALA A 359 6.74 5.86 4.36
CA ALA A 359 8.12 5.43 4.40
C ALA A 359 8.18 3.92 4.56
N LEU A 360 9.22 3.32 3.99
CA LEU A 360 9.60 1.91 4.08
C LEU A 360 10.84 1.85 4.98
N LEU A 361 10.62 1.53 6.25
CA LEU A 361 11.68 1.61 7.26
C LEU A 361 12.18 0.23 7.66
N SER A 362 11.44 -0.83 7.35
CA SER A 362 11.81 -2.19 7.70
C SER A 362 11.49 -3.21 6.59
N PRO A 363 12.30 -4.28 6.46
CA PRO A 363 12.05 -5.34 5.48
C PRO A 363 10.77 -6.13 5.76
N GLN A 364 10.30 -6.17 7.01
CA GLN A 364 9.15 -6.98 7.44
C GLN A 364 7.87 -6.54 6.74
N MET A 365 7.61 -5.24 6.70
CA MET A 365 6.40 -4.73 6.03
C MET A 365 6.52 -4.91 4.51
N TYR A 366 7.71 -4.83 3.93
CA TYR A 366 7.93 -5.14 2.52
C TYR A 366 7.64 -6.62 2.21
N ALA A 367 8.10 -7.54 3.07
CA ALA A 367 7.83 -8.97 2.97
C ALA A 367 6.35 -9.30 3.12
N VAL A 368 5.61 -8.62 4.02
CA VAL A 368 4.15 -8.80 4.14
C VAL A 368 3.43 -8.50 2.81
N ARG A 369 3.90 -7.50 2.05
CA ARG A 369 3.34 -7.18 0.73
C ARG A 369 3.66 -8.25 -0.32
N CYS A 370 4.86 -8.83 -0.23
CA CYS A 370 5.24 -9.97 -1.06
C CYS A 370 4.41 -11.21 -0.71
N ALA A 371 4.25 -11.54 0.57
CA ALA A 371 3.40 -12.64 1.01
C ALA A 371 1.94 -12.48 0.55
N GLY A 372 1.46 -11.24 0.44
CA GLY A 372 0.14 -10.90 -0.12
C GLY A 372 0.08 -10.87 -1.65
N SER A 373 1.18 -11.16 -2.37
CA SER A 373 1.30 -11.05 -3.83
C SER A 373 0.84 -9.69 -4.38
N LEU A 374 1.14 -8.61 -3.65
CA LEU A 374 0.67 -7.25 -4.01
C LEU A 374 1.65 -6.50 -4.92
N LEU A 375 2.93 -6.86 -4.87
CA LEU A 375 3.99 -6.15 -5.57
C LEU A 375 4.24 -6.73 -6.97
N SER A 376 4.64 -5.88 -7.92
CA SER A 376 5.10 -6.33 -9.23
C SER A 376 6.44 -7.08 -9.11
N LYS A 377 6.58 -8.21 -9.82
CA LYS A 377 7.85 -8.96 -9.86
C LYS A 377 8.95 -8.15 -10.55
N VAL A 378 8.60 -7.42 -11.60
CA VAL A 378 9.52 -6.52 -12.32
C VAL A 378 9.82 -5.27 -11.48
N GLY A 379 8.97 -4.95 -10.51
CA GLY A 379 9.18 -3.81 -9.64
C GLY A 379 8.81 -2.50 -10.33
N ARG A 380 7.75 -2.52 -11.16
CA ARG A 380 7.16 -1.34 -11.81
C ARG A 380 5.64 -1.39 -11.73
N SER A 381 5.01 -0.24 -11.64
CA SER A 381 3.56 -0.12 -11.75
C SER A 381 3.19 0.07 -13.21
N ALA A 382 2.80 -1.01 -13.90
CA ALA A 382 2.38 -0.98 -15.31
C ALA A 382 0.88 -0.68 -15.43
N SER A 383 0.46 0.52 -15.02
CA SER A 383 -0.95 0.90 -15.00
C SER A 383 -1.59 0.80 -16.39
N PHE A 384 -2.78 0.22 -16.45
CA PHE A 384 -3.56 -0.06 -17.68
C PHE A 384 -2.96 -1.06 -18.66
N ASP A 385 -1.71 -1.50 -18.48
CA ASP A 385 -1.00 -2.36 -19.43
C ASP A 385 -1.37 -3.84 -19.25
N SER A 386 -1.32 -4.60 -20.34
CA SER A 386 -1.53 -6.05 -20.35
C SER A 386 -0.58 -6.83 -19.43
N ASN A 387 0.57 -6.27 -19.08
CA ASN A 387 1.55 -6.86 -18.17
C ASN A 387 1.38 -6.41 -16.71
N SER A 388 0.24 -5.80 -16.35
CA SER A 388 -0.07 -5.40 -14.97
C SER A 388 -0.12 -6.64 -14.04
N ASP A 389 0.86 -6.76 -13.13
CA ASP A 389 1.03 -7.90 -12.20
C ASP A 389 1.08 -7.49 -10.72
N GLY A 390 0.87 -6.21 -10.41
CA GLY A 390 1.04 -5.64 -9.08
C GLY A 390 1.62 -4.23 -9.17
N TYR A 391 1.93 -3.64 -8.02
CA TYR A 391 2.51 -2.30 -7.96
C TYR A 391 3.96 -2.30 -7.47
N VAL A 392 4.74 -1.27 -7.82
CA VAL A 392 5.98 -0.97 -7.11
C VAL A 392 5.65 -0.07 -5.92
N VAL A 393 6.10 -0.43 -4.72
CA VAL A 393 5.83 0.39 -3.53
C VAL A 393 6.69 1.66 -3.56
N GLY A 394 6.14 2.78 -3.09
CA GLY A 394 6.83 4.06 -3.08
C GLY A 394 6.77 4.78 -1.73
N GLU A 395 7.78 5.57 -1.47
CA GLU A 395 7.83 6.52 -0.37
C GLU A 395 7.41 7.92 -0.82
N GLY A 396 6.98 8.75 0.13
CA GLY A 396 6.48 10.09 -0.19
C GLY A 396 6.11 10.86 1.06
N CYS A 397 6.30 12.18 1.05
CA CYS A 397 5.67 13.06 2.03
C CYS A 397 5.32 14.38 1.37
N GLY A 398 4.05 14.75 1.42
CA GLY A 398 3.54 15.97 0.82
C GLY A 398 2.45 16.61 1.66
N GLY A 399 2.26 17.90 1.45
CA GLY A 399 1.21 18.66 2.13
C GLY A 399 0.66 19.79 1.30
N ILE A 400 -0.66 19.99 1.39
CA ILE A 400 -1.38 21.11 0.78
C ILE A 400 -2.15 21.90 1.84
N VAL A 401 -2.18 23.22 1.69
CA VAL A 401 -2.96 24.14 2.52
C VAL A 401 -4.22 24.52 1.77
N ILE A 402 -5.37 24.15 2.30
CA ILE A 402 -6.68 24.46 1.74
C ILE A 402 -7.29 25.63 2.51
N GLY A 403 -7.76 26.65 1.78
CA GLY A 403 -8.32 27.84 2.37
C GLY A 403 -9.13 28.65 1.36
N TYR A 404 -9.99 29.53 1.86
CA TYR A 404 -10.66 30.52 1.03
C TYR A 404 -9.67 31.61 0.57
N THR A 405 -9.83 32.05 -0.68
CA THR A 405 -9.09 33.18 -1.27
C THR A 405 -9.97 33.96 -2.25
N ASP A 406 -9.89 35.28 -2.17
CA ASP A 406 -10.48 36.20 -3.17
C ASP A 406 -9.50 36.50 -4.31
N LYS A 407 -8.23 36.09 -4.15
CA LYS A 407 -7.16 36.24 -5.13
C LYS A 407 -6.87 34.87 -5.70
N ILE A 408 -7.55 34.54 -6.79
CA ILE A 408 -7.21 33.38 -7.62
C ILE A 408 -6.10 33.87 -8.56
N GLU A 409 -4.86 33.52 -8.25
CA GLU A 409 -3.74 33.76 -9.17
C GLU A 409 -3.93 32.86 -10.41
N GLU A 410 -3.40 33.28 -11.55
CA GLU A 410 -3.41 32.48 -12.78
C GLU A 410 -2.82 31.09 -12.48
N ARG A 411 -3.53 30.02 -12.88
CA ARG A 411 -3.19 28.61 -12.61
C ARG A 411 -3.33 28.12 -11.15
N THR A 412 -4.12 28.80 -10.30
CA THR A 412 -4.46 28.28 -8.97
C THR A 412 -5.48 27.13 -9.05
N PRO A 413 -5.22 25.94 -8.48
CA PRO A 413 -6.21 24.86 -8.40
C PRO A 413 -7.38 25.22 -7.48
N VAL A 414 -8.56 25.45 -8.07
CA VAL A 414 -9.79 25.78 -7.33
C VAL A 414 -10.52 24.49 -6.94
N TRP A 415 -10.75 24.28 -5.64
CA TRP A 415 -11.39 23.07 -5.09
C TRP A 415 -12.90 23.09 -5.30
N MET A 416 -13.38 22.42 -6.36
CA MET A 416 -14.80 22.40 -6.71
C MET A 416 -15.59 21.51 -5.77
N ALA A 417 -15.19 20.23 -5.69
CA ALA A 417 -15.81 19.24 -4.83
C ALA A 417 -14.85 18.09 -4.55
N SER A 418 -15.18 17.38 -3.49
CA SER A 418 -14.62 16.09 -3.13
C SER A 418 -15.67 15.30 -2.38
N GLU A 419 -15.53 13.98 -2.43
CA GLU A 419 -16.33 13.04 -1.64
C GLU A 419 -15.48 11.85 -1.19
N THR A 420 -15.95 11.23 -0.12
CA THR A 420 -15.45 9.94 0.38
C THR A 420 -16.61 8.98 0.58
N MET A 421 -16.47 7.73 0.15
CA MET A 421 -17.48 6.69 0.28
C MET A 421 -16.85 5.34 0.63
N GLN A 422 -17.66 4.37 1.05
CA GLN A 422 -17.20 3.00 1.28
C GLN A 422 -17.90 2.05 0.29
N ASP A 423 -17.21 0.98 -0.11
CA ASP A 423 -17.67 0.00 -1.09
C ASP A 423 -18.98 -0.73 -0.73
N GLY A 424 -19.34 -0.71 0.55
CA GLY A 424 -20.38 -1.53 1.15
C GLY A 424 -19.96 -2.99 1.24
N ARG A 425 -20.92 -3.88 1.00
CA ARG A 425 -20.68 -5.31 0.83
C ARG A 425 -20.16 -5.55 -0.60
N SER A 426 -18.84 -5.60 -0.75
CA SER A 426 -18.16 -6.10 -1.95
C SER A 426 -17.99 -7.63 -1.89
N ALA A 427 -17.42 -8.22 -2.94
CA ALA A 427 -17.19 -9.67 -3.01
C ALA A 427 -16.30 -10.17 -1.87
N GLN A 428 -15.28 -9.39 -1.50
CA GLN A 428 -14.34 -9.66 -0.41
C GLN A 428 -13.90 -8.32 0.19
N LEU A 429 -13.44 -8.33 1.45
CA LEU A 429 -13.03 -7.11 2.16
C LEU A 429 -12.03 -6.25 1.35
N THR A 430 -11.13 -6.91 0.62
CA THR A 430 -10.05 -6.27 -0.14
C THR A 430 -10.34 -6.10 -1.63
N ALA A 431 -11.47 -6.64 -2.11
CA ALA A 431 -11.85 -6.54 -3.51
C ALA A 431 -12.53 -5.19 -3.78
N PRO A 432 -12.08 -4.42 -4.79
CA PRO A 432 -12.67 -3.12 -5.12
C PRO A 432 -14.08 -3.27 -5.70
N SER A 433 -14.91 -2.23 -5.56
CA SER A 433 -16.29 -2.21 -6.05
C SER A 433 -16.52 -1.17 -7.14
N GLY A 434 -16.64 -1.61 -8.39
CA GLY A 434 -16.94 -0.72 -9.52
C GLY A 434 -18.25 0.08 -9.38
N PRO A 435 -19.37 -0.52 -8.92
CA PRO A 435 -20.58 0.23 -8.62
C PRO A 435 -20.39 1.33 -7.57
N ALA A 436 -19.62 1.07 -6.51
CA ALA A 436 -19.36 2.07 -5.47
C ALA A 436 -18.47 3.21 -5.97
N GLN A 437 -17.45 2.90 -6.78
CA GLN A 437 -16.64 3.91 -7.48
C GLN A 437 -17.52 4.78 -8.39
N GLY A 438 -18.42 4.18 -9.17
CA GLY A 438 -19.39 4.88 -10.02
C GLY A 438 -20.31 5.84 -9.25
N GLU A 439 -20.82 5.42 -8.08
CA GLU A 439 -21.63 6.30 -7.22
C GLU A 439 -20.81 7.44 -6.59
N LEU A 440 -19.56 7.18 -6.22
CA LEU A 440 -18.64 8.21 -5.74
C LEU A 440 -18.40 9.29 -6.81
N LEU A 441 -18.14 8.90 -8.05
CA LEU A 441 -17.99 9.79 -9.20
C LEU A 441 -19.25 10.66 -9.37
N LYS A 442 -20.44 10.04 -9.42
CA LYS A 442 -21.73 10.75 -9.55
C LYS A 442 -21.98 11.75 -8.41
N ASN A 443 -21.70 11.36 -7.17
CA ASN A 443 -21.92 12.22 -6.00
C ASN A 443 -20.97 13.42 -6.01
N THR A 444 -19.70 13.20 -6.34
CA THR A 444 -18.70 14.29 -6.45
C THR A 444 -19.12 15.30 -7.51
N MET A 445 -19.59 14.82 -8.66
CA MET A 445 -19.98 15.67 -9.79
C MET A 445 -21.28 16.43 -9.51
N ARG A 446 -22.24 15.80 -8.81
CA ARG A 446 -23.44 16.50 -8.28
C ARG A 446 -23.07 17.63 -7.33
N ARG A 447 -22.04 17.45 -6.50
CA ARG A 447 -21.54 18.51 -5.61
C ARG A 447 -20.79 19.61 -6.34
N ALA A 448 -19.99 19.24 -7.33
CA ALA A 448 -19.27 20.19 -8.18
C ALA A 448 -20.20 20.96 -9.12
N ARG A 449 -21.39 20.41 -9.41
CA ARG A 449 -22.38 20.93 -10.38
C ARG A 449 -21.83 21.01 -11.80
N ILE A 450 -21.16 19.95 -12.22
CA ILE A 450 -20.56 19.83 -13.56
C ILE A 450 -20.95 18.51 -14.21
N SER A 451 -20.95 18.49 -15.54
CA SER A 451 -21.20 17.31 -16.37
C SER A 451 -19.96 16.41 -16.46
N PRO A 452 -20.12 15.08 -16.57
CA PRO A 452 -19.01 14.17 -16.86
C PRO A 452 -18.19 14.56 -18.11
N SER A 453 -18.84 15.18 -19.11
CA SER A 453 -18.16 15.60 -20.34
C SER A 453 -17.23 16.81 -20.17
N GLU A 454 -17.31 17.53 -19.06
CA GLU A 454 -16.46 18.69 -18.77
C GLU A 454 -15.10 18.29 -18.15
N ILE A 455 -14.93 17.04 -17.73
CA ILE A 455 -13.65 16.53 -17.22
C ILE A 455 -12.71 16.24 -18.39
N ALA A 456 -11.62 17.01 -18.43
CA ALA A 456 -10.57 16.89 -19.45
C ALA A 456 -9.61 15.72 -19.12
N ALA A 457 -9.20 15.62 -17.86
CA ALA A 457 -8.25 14.61 -17.40
C ALA A 457 -8.67 14.02 -16.04
N SER A 458 -8.40 12.73 -15.87
CA SER A 458 -8.60 11.99 -14.62
C SER A 458 -7.29 11.31 -14.22
N GLU A 459 -6.74 11.69 -13.08
CA GLU A 459 -5.61 11.00 -12.45
C GLU A 459 -6.13 9.83 -11.61
N CYS A 460 -5.95 8.63 -12.14
CA CYS A 460 -6.54 7.39 -11.63
C CYS A 460 -5.79 6.85 -10.40
N GLN A 461 -6.48 6.02 -9.61
CA GLN A 461 -5.85 5.22 -8.58
C GLN A 461 -4.95 4.14 -9.19
N CYS A 462 -5.27 3.63 -10.39
CA CYS A 462 -4.59 2.56 -11.12
C CYS A 462 -3.09 2.50 -10.83
N ASN A 463 -2.67 1.35 -10.30
CA ASN A 463 -1.31 1.11 -9.81
C ASN A 463 -0.64 -0.07 -10.52
N GLY A 464 -1.26 -0.62 -11.58
CA GLY A 464 -0.81 -1.84 -12.24
C GLY A 464 -1.42 -3.11 -11.60
N SER A 465 -2.54 -2.98 -10.89
CA SER A 465 -3.25 -4.15 -10.34
C SER A 465 -4.00 -4.87 -11.46
N HIS A 466 -3.78 -6.17 -11.57
CA HIS A 466 -4.46 -7.02 -12.55
C HIS A 466 -6.00 -6.95 -12.45
N LEU A 467 -6.54 -6.78 -11.24
CA LEU A 467 -7.97 -6.67 -10.99
C LEU A 467 -8.44 -5.23 -10.82
N GLY A 468 -7.64 -4.39 -10.15
CA GLY A 468 -8.03 -3.02 -9.81
C GLY A 468 -8.15 -2.10 -11.02
N ASP A 469 -7.20 -2.17 -11.96
CA ASP A 469 -7.16 -1.28 -13.11
C ASP A 469 -8.39 -1.47 -14.04
N PRO A 470 -8.80 -2.71 -14.40
CA PRO A 470 -10.04 -2.92 -15.14
C PRO A 470 -11.30 -2.45 -14.43
N ILE A 471 -11.38 -2.60 -13.11
CA ILE A 471 -12.56 -2.16 -12.34
C ILE A 471 -12.66 -0.64 -12.32
N GLU A 472 -11.54 0.07 -12.13
CA GLU A 472 -11.53 1.53 -12.15
C GLU A 472 -11.87 2.09 -13.53
N LEU A 473 -11.23 1.59 -14.59
CA LEU A 473 -11.52 2.07 -15.94
C LEU A 473 -12.95 1.71 -16.39
N GLY A 474 -13.45 0.52 -16.04
CA GLY A 474 -14.85 0.16 -16.30
C GLY A 474 -15.85 1.04 -15.53
N SER A 475 -15.48 1.52 -14.35
CA SER A 475 -16.29 2.49 -13.59
C SER A 475 -16.30 3.87 -14.25
N LEU A 476 -15.13 4.35 -14.68
CA LEU A 476 -15.01 5.60 -15.43
C LEU A 476 -15.75 5.53 -16.76
N GLU A 477 -15.65 4.39 -17.46
CA GLU A 477 -16.32 4.15 -18.73
C GLU A 477 -17.83 4.33 -18.60
N LYS A 478 -18.44 3.56 -17.69
CA LYS A 478 -19.89 3.62 -17.42
C LYS A 478 -20.33 4.98 -16.92
N PHE A 479 -19.47 5.68 -16.19
CA PHE A 479 -19.76 7.00 -15.66
C PHE A 479 -19.79 8.09 -16.75
N HIS A 480 -18.86 8.02 -17.71
CA HIS A 480 -18.74 9.02 -18.77
C HIS A 480 -19.55 8.69 -20.03
N ARG A 481 -19.85 7.42 -20.32
CA ARG A 481 -20.61 6.96 -21.51
C ARG A 481 -21.91 7.73 -21.76
N PRO A 482 -22.75 8.06 -20.76
CA PRO A 482 -24.01 8.77 -21.02
C PRO A 482 -23.83 10.21 -21.51
N ALA A 483 -22.65 10.80 -21.35
CA ALA A 483 -22.38 12.18 -21.73
C ALA A 483 -21.79 12.23 -23.14
N VAL A 484 -22.40 13.02 -24.02
CA VAL A 484 -21.79 13.34 -25.32
C VAL A 484 -20.53 14.16 -25.07
N ARG A 485 -19.37 13.61 -25.46
CA ARG A 485 -18.07 14.26 -25.32
C ARG A 485 -17.57 14.76 -26.66
N LYS A 486 -17.00 15.97 -26.68
CA LYS A 486 -16.27 16.50 -27.83
C LYS A 486 -14.88 15.86 -27.93
N ASP A 487 -14.21 15.74 -26.78
CA ASP A 487 -12.82 15.32 -26.69
C ASP A 487 -12.65 14.04 -25.85
N SER A 488 -11.57 13.31 -26.10
CA SER A 488 -11.20 12.08 -25.35
C SER A 488 -10.96 12.39 -23.87
N LEU A 489 -11.27 11.46 -22.95
CA LEU A 489 -10.88 11.59 -21.55
C LEU A 489 -9.42 11.17 -21.40
N MET A 490 -8.59 12.05 -20.85
CA MET A 490 -7.20 11.73 -20.56
C MET A 490 -7.09 10.96 -19.26
N CYS A 491 -6.66 9.70 -19.34
CA CYS A 491 -6.44 8.85 -18.18
C CYS A 491 -4.96 8.89 -17.82
N LEU A 492 -4.66 9.34 -16.60
CA LEU A 492 -3.31 9.51 -16.09
C LEU A 492 -3.06 8.57 -14.90
N ALA A 493 -1.81 8.15 -14.71
CA ALA A 493 -1.40 7.34 -13.57
C ALA A 493 0.04 7.68 -13.15
N GLY A 494 0.20 8.56 -12.17
CA GLY A 494 1.49 9.03 -11.63
C GLY A 494 2.23 7.97 -10.82
N LYS A 495 1.55 6.89 -10.44
CA LYS A 495 2.18 5.72 -9.81
C LYS A 495 3.15 5.00 -10.75
N THR A 496 2.99 5.17 -12.07
CA THR A 496 3.95 4.69 -13.06
C THR A 496 5.31 5.41 -12.94
N ASN A 497 5.34 6.65 -12.42
CA ASN A 497 6.57 7.42 -12.19
C ASN A 497 7.12 7.26 -10.76
N LYS A 498 6.24 7.39 -9.75
CA LYS A 498 6.63 7.52 -8.32
C LYS A 498 6.31 6.28 -7.49
N GLY A 499 5.87 5.20 -8.12
CA GLY A 499 5.36 4.04 -7.42
C GLY A 499 4.10 4.32 -6.62
N HIS A 500 3.58 3.29 -5.99
CA HIS A 500 2.42 3.40 -5.13
C HIS A 500 2.82 3.86 -3.73
N GLY A 501 2.62 5.16 -3.47
CA GLY A 501 2.88 5.80 -2.18
C GLY A 501 1.97 5.38 -1.02
N GLU A 502 1.19 4.29 -1.13
CA GLU A 502 0.34 3.78 -0.05
C GLU A 502 -0.52 4.87 0.62
N GLY A 503 -0.37 5.14 1.93
CA GLY A 503 -1.10 6.21 2.61
C GLY A 503 -0.89 7.60 2.01
N ASN A 504 0.24 7.84 1.34
CA ASN A 504 0.59 9.05 0.58
C ASN A 504 0.14 9.01 -0.90
N ALA A 505 -0.43 7.91 -1.40
CA ALA A 505 -0.79 7.78 -2.81
C ALA A 505 -1.78 8.86 -3.27
N GLY A 506 -2.76 9.21 -2.43
CA GLY A 506 -3.67 10.33 -2.68
C GLY A 506 -2.98 11.69 -2.81
N MET A 507 -1.93 11.93 -2.01
CA MET A 507 -1.12 13.15 -2.13
C MET A 507 -0.32 13.17 -3.44
N THR A 508 0.12 12.01 -3.94
CA THR A 508 0.77 11.92 -5.27
C THR A 508 -0.21 12.32 -6.38
N VAL A 509 -1.46 11.84 -6.30
CA VAL A 509 -2.56 12.22 -7.22
C VAL A 509 -2.83 13.73 -7.14
N LEU A 510 -2.94 14.28 -5.93
CA LEU A 510 -3.16 15.72 -5.72
C LEU A 510 -2.00 16.55 -6.28
N MET A 511 -0.76 16.23 -5.93
CA MET A 511 0.41 17.00 -6.38
C MET A 511 0.58 16.94 -7.91
N LYS A 512 0.41 15.78 -8.53
CA LYS A 512 0.49 15.65 -9.99
C LYS A 512 -0.59 16.48 -10.70
N THR A 513 -1.82 16.45 -10.19
CA THR A 513 -2.92 17.25 -10.76
C THR A 513 -2.76 18.75 -10.49
N ILE A 514 -2.17 19.14 -9.36
CA ILE A 514 -1.81 20.55 -9.11
C ILE A 514 -0.75 21.01 -10.11
N LEU A 515 0.32 20.25 -10.32
CA LEU A 515 1.36 20.58 -11.30
C LEU A 515 0.81 20.64 -12.73
N LEU A 516 -0.06 19.69 -13.10
CA LEU A 516 -0.77 19.73 -14.38
C LEU A 516 -1.59 21.03 -14.54
N VAL A 517 -2.27 21.48 -13.49
CA VAL A 517 -3.02 22.74 -13.48
C VAL A 517 -2.09 23.95 -13.53
N GLU A 518 -0.99 23.94 -12.77
CA GLU A 518 0.01 25.01 -12.72
C GLU A 518 0.72 25.21 -14.06
N ASP A 519 1.04 24.11 -14.75
CA ASP A 519 1.95 24.13 -15.90
C ASP A 519 1.24 23.91 -17.25
N HIS A 520 -0.02 23.46 -17.24
CA HIS A 520 -0.78 23.03 -18.43
C HIS A 520 -0.09 21.93 -19.25
N ILE A 521 0.71 21.10 -18.56
CA ILE A 521 1.43 19.97 -19.15
C ILE A 521 0.75 18.68 -18.71
N LEU A 522 0.54 17.78 -19.66
CA LEU A 522 0.10 16.40 -19.45
C LEU A 522 1.33 15.49 -19.37
N PRO A 523 1.62 14.92 -18.20
CA PRO A 523 2.71 13.97 -18.03
C PRO A 523 2.39 12.63 -18.71
N PRO A 524 3.41 11.92 -19.24
CA PRO A 524 3.23 10.58 -19.77
C PRO A 524 2.90 9.56 -18.66
N VAL A 525 2.17 8.52 -19.06
CA VAL A 525 1.94 7.28 -18.31
C VAL A 525 3.02 6.29 -18.75
N LEU A 526 3.90 5.91 -17.84
CA LEU A 526 5.01 5.01 -18.13
C LEU A 526 4.55 3.55 -18.18
N HIS A 527 5.38 2.71 -18.80
CA HIS A 527 5.19 1.26 -18.88
C HIS A 527 3.89 0.81 -19.56
N PHE A 528 3.27 1.68 -20.36
CA PHE A 528 2.08 1.39 -21.14
C PHE A 528 2.44 1.14 -22.60
N ASN A 529 2.36 -0.12 -23.03
CA ASN A 529 2.61 -0.58 -24.39
C ASN A 529 1.34 -1.12 -25.06
N LYS A 530 0.56 -1.91 -24.31
CA LYS A 530 -0.65 -2.57 -24.81
C LYS A 530 -1.71 -2.55 -23.73
N LEU A 531 -2.91 -2.08 -24.08
CA LEU A 531 -4.04 -2.06 -23.15
C LEU A 531 -4.34 -3.46 -22.62
N ASN A 532 -4.57 -3.56 -21.31
CA ASN A 532 -5.00 -4.79 -20.66
C ASN A 532 -6.32 -5.29 -21.29
N PRO A 533 -6.38 -6.54 -21.79
CA PRO A 533 -7.54 -7.07 -22.50
C PRO A 533 -8.79 -7.22 -21.63
N HIS A 534 -8.66 -7.15 -20.30
CA HIS A 534 -9.79 -7.13 -19.37
C HIS A 534 -10.44 -5.75 -19.24
N ILE A 535 -9.84 -4.71 -19.83
CA ILE A 535 -10.39 -3.37 -19.88
C ILE A 535 -11.21 -3.24 -21.16
N ASP A 536 -12.52 -3.40 -21.03
CA ASP A 536 -13.46 -3.12 -22.12
C ASP A 536 -13.69 -1.61 -22.23
N VAL A 537 -13.14 -1.02 -23.29
CA VAL A 537 -13.26 0.41 -23.61
C VAL A 537 -14.05 0.65 -24.91
N GLU A 538 -14.73 -0.37 -25.45
CA GLU A 538 -15.48 -0.20 -26.70
C GLU A 538 -16.51 0.93 -26.58
N GLY A 539 -16.34 1.95 -27.43
CA GLY A 539 -17.24 3.09 -27.52
C GLY A 539 -16.88 4.29 -26.65
N MET A 540 -15.84 4.24 -25.82
CA MET A 540 -15.36 5.41 -25.07
C MET A 540 -13.96 5.86 -25.52
N PRO A 541 -13.79 7.14 -25.91
CA PRO A 541 -12.49 7.66 -26.31
C PRO A 541 -11.64 7.97 -25.06
N PHE A 542 -11.03 6.95 -24.45
CA PHE A 542 -9.95 7.15 -23.50
C PHE A 542 -8.66 7.48 -24.27
N CYS A 543 -7.89 8.43 -23.73
CA CYS A 543 -6.56 8.75 -24.21
C CYS A 543 -5.56 8.46 -23.08
N PHE A 544 -4.62 7.56 -23.36
CA PHE A 544 -3.48 7.28 -22.51
C PHE A 544 -2.29 8.06 -23.06
N VAL A 545 -1.77 8.98 -22.26
CA VAL A 545 -0.70 9.90 -22.69
C VAL A 545 0.63 9.13 -22.64
N SER A 546 1.25 8.82 -23.77
CA SER A 546 2.54 8.10 -23.83
C SER A 546 3.75 9.03 -23.82
N GLU A 547 3.56 10.29 -24.20
CA GLU A 547 4.58 11.33 -24.29
C GLU A 547 4.07 12.63 -23.67
N THR A 548 4.96 13.42 -23.10
CA THR A 548 4.62 14.72 -22.53
C THR A 548 3.94 15.61 -23.58
N SER A 549 2.72 16.05 -23.28
CA SER A 549 1.92 16.87 -24.20
C SER A 549 1.31 18.07 -23.49
N LEU A 550 0.71 18.98 -24.26
CA LEU A 550 -0.06 20.09 -23.67
C LEU A 550 -1.47 19.65 -23.35
N LEU A 551 -2.03 20.18 -22.26
CA LEU A 551 -3.45 20.02 -21.98
C LEU A 551 -4.28 20.74 -23.08
N PRO A 552 -5.33 20.11 -23.64
CA PRO A 552 -6.13 20.72 -24.70
C PRO A 552 -6.72 22.07 -24.28
N HIS A 553 -6.73 23.01 -25.22
CA HIS A 553 -7.15 24.39 -24.96
C HIS A 553 -8.66 24.49 -24.69
N SER A 554 -9.04 25.04 -23.54
CA SER A 554 -10.41 25.45 -23.20
C SER A 554 -10.35 26.65 -22.25
N ASP A 555 -11.26 27.61 -22.38
CA ASP A 555 -11.36 28.77 -21.47
C ASP A 555 -11.47 28.33 -19.99
N LYS A 556 -12.07 27.16 -19.79
CA LYS A 556 -12.26 26.52 -18.50
C LYS A 556 -12.15 25.01 -18.67
N TYR A 557 -11.40 24.35 -17.78
CA TYR A 557 -11.32 22.89 -17.76
C TYR A 557 -11.34 22.35 -16.34
N TYR A 558 -11.75 21.09 -16.22
CA TYR A 558 -11.80 20.38 -14.95
C TYR A 558 -10.90 19.17 -14.99
N VAL A 559 -10.20 18.96 -13.88
CA VAL A 559 -9.33 17.81 -13.66
C VAL A 559 -9.85 17.07 -12.45
N ALA A 560 -9.97 15.76 -12.56
CA ALA A 560 -10.41 14.90 -11.48
C ALA A 560 -9.28 13.97 -11.03
N GLY A 561 -9.41 13.43 -9.82
CA GLY A 561 -8.49 12.40 -9.35
C GLY A 561 -9.09 11.50 -8.29
N SER A 562 -8.64 10.25 -8.26
CA SER A 562 -9.17 9.18 -7.43
C SER A 562 -8.10 8.52 -6.56
N ALA A 563 -8.49 8.09 -5.37
CA ALA A 563 -7.72 7.16 -4.55
C ALA A 563 -8.65 6.15 -3.88
N PHE A 564 -8.37 4.86 -4.05
CA PHE A 564 -9.19 3.76 -3.52
C PHE A 564 -8.37 2.94 -2.53
N GLY A 565 -8.81 2.92 -1.27
CA GLY A 565 -8.17 2.17 -0.20
C GLY A 565 -8.50 0.69 -0.31
N TRP A 566 -7.53 -0.17 -0.03
CA TRP A 566 -7.73 -1.62 -0.06
C TRP A 566 -8.82 -2.12 0.88
N GLY A 567 -9.15 -1.39 1.97
CA GLY A 567 -10.31 -1.69 2.83
C GLY A 567 -11.66 -1.19 2.31
N GLY A 568 -11.71 -0.69 1.07
CA GLY A 568 -12.91 -0.23 0.38
C GLY A 568 -13.33 1.22 0.68
N VAL A 569 -12.50 2.03 1.35
CA VAL A 569 -12.75 3.47 1.51
C VAL A 569 -12.16 4.23 0.33
N ASN A 570 -13.03 4.89 -0.43
CA ASN A 570 -12.71 5.56 -1.68
C ASN A 570 -12.83 7.08 -1.53
N ALA A 571 -11.97 7.82 -2.21
CA ALA A 571 -12.00 9.27 -2.27
C ALA A 571 -11.84 9.77 -3.71
N HIS A 572 -12.55 10.83 -4.06
CA HIS A 572 -12.49 11.47 -5.38
C HIS A 572 -12.64 12.99 -5.25
N PHE A 573 -11.96 13.75 -6.10
CA PHE A 573 -12.05 15.21 -6.12
C PHE A 573 -12.13 15.76 -7.54
N VAL A 574 -12.51 17.03 -7.64
CA VAL A 574 -12.49 17.81 -8.87
C VAL A 574 -11.88 19.19 -8.62
N TRP A 575 -10.92 19.55 -9.45
CA TRP A 575 -10.38 20.89 -9.62
C TRP A 575 -11.08 21.64 -10.76
N GLN A 576 -11.23 22.94 -10.59
CA GLN A 576 -11.38 23.87 -11.70
C GLN A 576 -10.06 24.60 -11.90
N SER A 577 -9.70 24.81 -13.16
CA SER A 577 -8.66 25.77 -13.56
C SER A 577 -9.17 26.66 -14.70
N GLU A 578 -8.66 27.88 -14.73
CA GLU A 578 -8.84 28.85 -15.82
C GLU A 578 -7.49 28.97 -16.55
N MET A 579 -7.52 28.93 -17.88
CA MET A 579 -6.31 29.12 -18.68
C MET A 579 -5.76 30.54 -18.47
N PRO A 580 -4.43 30.72 -18.57
CA PRO A 580 -3.87 32.00 -18.90
C PRO A 580 -4.51 32.54 -20.17
N LYS A 581 -4.79 33.85 -20.21
CA LYS A 581 -4.99 34.50 -21.52
C LYS A 581 -3.73 34.20 -22.33
N PRO A 582 -3.82 33.82 -23.61
CA PRO A 582 -2.65 33.51 -24.40
C PRO A 582 -1.78 34.76 -24.52
N GLN A 583 -0.86 34.95 -23.58
CA GLN A 583 0.46 35.41 -23.96
C GLN A 583 0.94 34.27 -24.83
N LEU A 584 1.04 34.52 -26.15
CA LEU A 584 1.82 33.67 -27.02
C LEU A 584 3.01 33.22 -26.19
N LEU A 585 3.13 31.92 -25.90
CA LEU A 585 4.44 31.34 -25.73
C LEU A 585 5.18 31.88 -26.94
N ALA A 586 6.11 32.83 -26.71
CA ALA A 586 6.93 33.35 -27.77
C ALA A 586 7.37 32.09 -28.50
N GLN A 587 6.97 31.97 -29.77
CA GLN A 587 7.38 30.86 -30.63
C GLN A 587 8.81 30.57 -30.25
N PRO A 588 9.18 29.31 -29.91
CA PRO A 588 10.52 29.03 -29.42
C PRO A 588 11.45 29.77 -30.35
N GLN A 589 12.06 30.84 -29.84
CA GLN A 589 13.13 31.48 -30.54
C GLN A 589 14.18 30.40 -30.45
N TYR A 590 14.21 29.54 -31.48
CA TYR A 590 15.46 28.98 -31.92
C TYR A 590 16.32 30.23 -32.12
N ALA A 591 17.02 30.62 -31.05
CA ALA A 591 18.25 31.36 -31.19
C ALA A 591 18.99 30.52 -32.21
N ALA A 592 19.07 31.03 -33.44
CA ALA A 592 19.85 30.40 -34.48
C ALA A 592 21.18 30.12 -33.83
N LEU A 593 21.46 28.84 -33.58
CA LEU A 593 22.73 28.38 -33.10
C LEU A 593 23.70 28.87 -34.16
N GLN A 594 24.37 30.00 -33.88
CA GLN A 594 25.52 30.38 -34.66
C GLN A 594 26.47 29.20 -34.53
N PRO A 595 26.91 28.61 -35.66
CA PRO A 595 27.72 27.41 -35.62
C PRO A 595 28.96 27.72 -34.79
N PHE A 596 29.09 27.01 -33.67
CA PHE A 596 30.31 27.01 -32.89
C PHE A 596 31.42 26.49 -33.80
N LEU A 597 32.34 27.38 -34.18
CA LEU A 597 33.58 27.05 -34.85
C LEU A 597 34.33 26.03 -34.00
N LEU A 598 34.50 24.82 -34.54
CA LEU A 598 35.37 23.79 -33.97
C LEU A 598 36.80 24.35 -33.84
N PRO A 599 37.48 24.19 -32.69
CA PRO A 599 38.90 24.44 -32.60
C PRO A 599 39.63 23.43 -33.48
N THR A 600 40.39 23.96 -34.44
CA THR A 600 41.30 23.27 -35.35
C THR A 600 42.21 22.26 -34.64
N GLN A 601 42.30 21.07 -35.24
CA GLN A 601 43.21 19.98 -34.92
C GLN A 601 44.69 20.41 -34.97
N MET A 602 45.52 19.87 -34.08
CA MET A 602 46.93 19.55 -34.38
C MET A 602 47.06 18.03 -34.59
N ALA A 603 47.66 17.68 -35.72
CA ALA A 603 48.01 16.34 -36.20
C ALA A 603 49.11 15.67 -35.35
N ALA A 604 49.50 14.39 -35.41
CA ALA A 604 49.42 13.27 -36.38
C ALA A 604 49.84 11.96 -35.62
N PRO A 605 50.07 10.75 -36.21
CA PRO A 605 49.90 10.32 -37.62
C PRO A 605 49.18 8.97 -37.83
N LEU A 606 48.83 8.76 -39.11
CA LEU A 606 48.22 7.58 -39.73
C LEU A 606 49.22 6.44 -39.97
N VAL A 607 48.74 5.19 -39.90
CA VAL A 607 49.21 4.09 -40.75
C VAL A 607 47.99 3.40 -41.37
N ARG A 608 48.10 3.18 -42.69
CA ARG A 608 47.10 2.68 -43.65
C ARG A 608 46.95 1.16 -43.60
N HIS A 609 45.78 0.64 -43.96
CA HIS A 609 45.63 -0.14 -45.20
C HIS A 609 44.15 -0.32 -45.59
N ASP A 610 43.92 -0.27 -46.90
CA ASP A 610 42.66 -0.26 -47.65
C ASP A 610 42.38 -1.67 -48.25
N PRO A 611 41.37 -1.93 -49.13
CA PRO A 611 40.33 -2.95 -48.93
C PRO A 611 40.25 -3.95 -50.12
N SER A 612 39.21 -4.82 -50.14
CA SER A 612 38.43 -5.31 -51.32
C SER A 612 37.79 -6.67 -50.97
N ALA A 613 36.46 -6.86 -50.99
CA ALA A 613 35.48 -6.93 -52.10
C ALA A 613 35.08 -8.41 -52.39
N GLU A 614 33.80 -8.77 -52.19
CA GLU A 614 32.87 -9.45 -53.13
C GLU A 614 32.46 -10.83 -52.58
N GLY A 615 31.22 -11.32 -52.66
CA GLY A 615 29.97 -10.84 -53.22
C GLY A 615 28.82 -11.81 -52.91
N GLN A 616 27.58 -11.34 -53.16
CA GLN A 616 26.36 -12.01 -53.71
C GLN A 616 26.01 -13.45 -53.26
N ALA A 617 24.76 -13.88 -53.11
CA ALA A 617 23.39 -13.38 -53.13
C ALA A 617 22.51 -14.63 -52.85
N GLU A 618 21.30 -14.48 -52.31
CA GLU A 618 20.06 -15.01 -52.90
C GLU A 618 18.86 -14.84 -51.96
N GLU A 619 17.73 -14.58 -52.60
CA GLU A 619 16.42 -14.14 -52.14
C GLU A 619 15.37 -15.17 -52.61
N GLN A 620 14.11 -15.04 -52.16
CA GLN A 620 12.89 -15.85 -52.44
C GLN A 620 12.56 -16.91 -51.36
N GLU A 621 11.33 -17.10 -50.88
CA GLU A 621 10.01 -16.65 -51.35
C GLU A 621 8.94 -16.74 -50.23
N ARG A 622 7.87 -15.97 -50.39
CA ARG A 622 6.60 -16.05 -49.64
C ARG A 622 5.77 -17.26 -50.09
N SER A 623 4.97 -17.79 -49.16
CA SER A 623 3.56 -18.26 -49.30
C SER A 623 3.31 -19.66 -48.70
N GLY A 624 2.16 -19.81 -48.02
CA GLY A 624 1.63 -21.11 -47.61
C GLY A 624 0.87 -21.12 -46.28
N GLU A 625 -0.39 -20.68 -46.29
CA GLU A 625 -1.39 -21.18 -45.34
C GLU A 625 -1.64 -22.68 -45.57
N ALA A 626 -1.60 -23.48 -44.50
CA ALA A 626 -2.27 -24.77 -44.46
C ALA A 626 -2.67 -25.08 -43.01
N ALA A 627 -3.98 -25.27 -42.82
CA ALA A 627 -4.60 -25.65 -41.57
C ALA A 627 -4.05 -27.00 -41.08
N ALA A 628 -3.49 -27.03 -39.87
CA ALA A 628 -3.17 -28.26 -39.17
C ALA A 628 -4.43 -28.76 -38.43
N VAL A 629 -4.92 -29.93 -38.85
CA VAL A 629 -5.99 -30.69 -38.19
C VAL A 629 -5.49 -31.12 -36.81
N VAL A 630 -6.17 -30.68 -35.75
CA VAL A 630 -5.96 -31.13 -34.37
C VAL A 630 -6.62 -32.51 -34.22
N PRO A 631 -5.95 -33.53 -33.65
CA PRO A 631 -6.61 -34.80 -33.35
C PRO A 631 -7.64 -34.62 -32.23
N ASP A 632 -8.84 -35.12 -32.50
CA ASP A 632 -10.00 -35.18 -31.61
C ASP A 632 -9.63 -35.88 -30.30
N LYS A 633 -9.51 -35.11 -29.20
CA LYS A 633 -9.40 -35.67 -27.85
C LYS A 633 -10.83 -36.00 -27.41
N PRO A 634 -11.13 -37.23 -26.95
CA PRO A 634 -12.45 -37.52 -26.39
C PRO A 634 -12.71 -36.59 -25.21
N GLY A 635 -13.82 -35.84 -25.27
CA GLY A 635 -14.23 -34.90 -24.23
C GLY A 635 -14.36 -35.55 -22.86
N LEU A 636 -14.16 -34.76 -21.80
CA LEU A 636 -14.21 -35.27 -20.43
C LEU A 636 -15.64 -35.66 -20.08
N SER A 637 -15.85 -36.89 -19.59
CA SER A 637 -17.17 -37.31 -19.14
C SER A 637 -17.56 -36.57 -17.85
N LEU A 638 -18.86 -36.28 -17.68
CA LEU A 638 -19.37 -35.57 -16.50
C LEU A 638 -18.98 -36.27 -15.19
N ASP A 639 -18.92 -37.61 -15.17
CA ASP A 639 -18.52 -38.37 -13.99
C ASP A 639 -17.03 -38.20 -13.67
N MET A 640 -16.15 -38.14 -14.69
CA MET A 640 -14.72 -37.86 -14.49
C MET A 640 -14.50 -36.44 -13.96
N VAL A 641 -15.22 -35.45 -14.51
CA VAL A 641 -15.13 -34.06 -14.07
C VAL A 641 -15.64 -33.90 -12.64
N ARG A 642 -16.75 -34.56 -12.28
CA ARG A 642 -17.27 -34.55 -10.90
C ARG A 642 -16.27 -35.15 -9.90
N SER A 643 -15.67 -36.29 -10.22
CA SER A 643 -14.63 -36.89 -9.35
C SER A 643 -13.41 -35.96 -9.20
N MET A 644 -12.97 -35.33 -10.28
CA MET A 644 -11.87 -34.37 -10.28
C MET A 644 -12.16 -33.13 -9.42
N ILE A 645 -13.38 -32.60 -9.51
CA ILE A 645 -13.84 -31.45 -8.71
C ILE A 645 -13.92 -31.82 -7.23
N LEU A 646 -14.52 -32.96 -6.89
CA LEU A 646 -14.65 -33.40 -5.50
C LEU A 646 -13.27 -33.63 -4.85
N GLU A 647 -12.34 -34.27 -5.55
CA GLU A 647 -10.99 -34.48 -5.05
C GLU A 647 -10.25 -33.15 -4.84
N THR A 648 -10.39 -32.21 -5.79
CA THR A 648 -9.75 -30.89 -5.71
C THR A 648 -10.37 -30.03 -4.61
N ALA A 649 -11.69 -30.12 -4.43
CA ALA A 649 -12.42 -29.43 -3.37
C ALA A 649 -12.04 -29.96 -1.98
N MET A 650 -11.87 -31.29 -1.83
CA MET A 650 -11.42 -31.92 -0.58
C MET A 650 -10.01 -31.48 -0.18
N ASN A 651 -9.09 -31.37 -1.15
CA ASN A 651 -7.71 -30.93 -0.88
C ASN A 651 -7.61 -29.48 -0.41
N VAL A 652 -8.58 -28.66 -0.81
CA VAL A 652 -8.61 -27.22 -0.56
C VAL A 652 -9.42 -26.88 0.71
N ASN A 653 -10.22 -27.83 1.22
CA ASN A 653 -11.11 -27.67 2.37
C ASN A 653 -10.69 -28.53 3.59
N ASP A 654 -9.40 -28.74 3.81
CA ASP A 654 -8.84 -29.52 4.93
C ASP A 654 -9.46 -30.93 5.10
N GLY A 655 -9.94 -31.54 4.01
CA GLY A 655 -10.55 -32.87 4.02
C GLY A 655 -12.01 -32.94 4.46
N GLU A 656 -12.70 -31.82 4.69
CA GLU A 656 -14.14 -31.83 4.97
C GLU A 656 -14.98 -32.06 3.69
N PRO A 657 -15.96 -32.99 3.73
CA PRO A 657 -16.78 -33.32 2.57
C PRO A 657 -17.72 -32.16 2.19
N LEU A 658 -17.73 -31.82 0.89
CA LEU A 658 -18.54 -30.75 0.31
C LEU A 658 -19.64 -31.32 -0.59
N GLU A 659 -20.84 -30.75 -0.54
CA GLU A 659 -21.96 -31.15 -1.40
C GLU A 659 -21.93 -30.43 -2.75
N MET A 660 -22.23 -31.15 -3.84
CA MET A 660 -22.11 -30.69 -5.24
C MET A 660 -22.92 -29.42 -5.57
N ASP A 661 -24.03 -29.21 -4.87
CA ASP A 661 -24.97 -28.10 -5.12
C ASP A 661 -24.88 -26.98 -4.07
N THR A 662 -23.93 -27.09 -3.13
CA THR A 662 -23.67 -26.01 -2.16
C THR A 662 -22.77 -24.96 -2.80
N SER A 663 -23.07 -23.68 -2.55
CA SER A 663 -22.20 -22.57 -2.95
C SER A 663 -20.83 -22.75 -2.31
N LEU A 664 -19.79 -22.86 -3.15
CA LEU A 664 -18.40 -23.07 -2.70
C LEU A 664 -17.90 -21.94 -1.78
N MET A 665 -18.51 -20.76 -1.89
CA MET A 665 -18.21 -19.58 -1.05
C MET A 665 -18.90 -19.63 0.32
N GLU A 666 -20.02 -20.34 0.45
CA GLU A 666 -20.73 -20.52 1.73
C GLU A 666 -20.16 -21.67 2.55
N SER A 667 -19.39 -22.55 1.92
CA SER A 667 -18.78 -23.72 2.55
C SER A 667 -17.40 -23.46 3.17
N GLY A 668 -16.93 -22.21 3.21
CA GLY A 668 -15.71 -21.82 3.93
C GLY A 668 -14.42 -21.78 3.10
N ILE A 669 -14.50 -21.99 1.78
CA ILE A 669 -13.35 -21.84 0.88
C ILE A 669 -13.00 -20.36 0.78
N ASP A 670 -11.80 -20.00 1.24
CA ASP A 670 -11.30 -18.63 1.19
C ASP A 670 -10.76 -18.24 -0.21
N SER A 671 -10.34 -16.99 -0.36
CA SER A 671 -9.84 -16.43 -1.64
C SER A 671 -8.58 -17.10 -2.16
N LEU A 672 -7.74 -17.63 -1.27
CA LEU A 672 -6.50 -18.32 -1.61
C LEU A 672 -6.82 -19.75 -2.06
N ALA A 673 -7.68 -20.41 -1.30
CA ALA A 673 -8.25 -21.71 -1.56
C ALA A 673 -8.97 -21.75 -2.92
N ALA A 674 -9.72 -20.71 -3.29
CA ALA A 674 -10.37 -20.57 -4.59
C ALA A 674 -9.38 -20.50 -5.78
N ILE A 675 -8.26 -19.81 -5.61
CA ILE A 675 -7.21 -19.71 -6.64
C ILE A 675 -6.48 -21.06 -6.78
N THR A 676 -6.15 -21.70 -5.67
CA THR A 676 -5.55 -23.04 -5.64
C THR A 676 -6.47 -24.08 -6.28
N PHE A 677 -7.76 -24.06 -5.92
CA PHE A 677 -8.80 -24.90 -6.52
C PHE A 677 -8.87 -24.73 -8.04
N ARG A 678 -8.91 -23.49 -8.54
CA ARG A 678 -8.92 -23.21 -9.99
C ARG A 678 -7.63 -23.69 -10.67
N ASN A 679 -6.47 -23.41 -10.08
CA ASN A 679 -5.17 -23.80 -10.64
C ASN A 679 -5.03 -25.32 -10.74
N ASP A 680 -5.49 -26.06 -9.73
CA ASP A 680 -5.42 -27.51 -9.72
C ASP A 680 -6.45 -28.15 -10.66
N LEU A 681 -7.66 -27.60 -10.75
CA LEU A 681 -8.64 -28.00 -11.77
C LEU A 681 -8.12 -27.73 -13.19
N GLN A 682 -7.46 -26.61 -13.41
CA GLN A 682 -6.84 -26.28 -14.70
C GLN A 682 -5.74 -27.30 -15.06
N ARG A 683 -4.91 -27.66 -14.08
CA ARG A 683 -3.82 -28.64 -14.24
C ARG A 683 -4.36 -30.05 -14.52
N LYS A 684 -5.40 -30.48 -13.79
CA LYS A 684 -6.00 -31.82 -13.91
C LYS A 684 -6.87 -31.98 -15.16
N SER A 685 -7.58 -30.93 -15.58
CA SER A 685 -8.43 -30.96 -16.79
C SER A 685 -7.66 -30.70 -18.08
N GLY A 686 -6.51 -30.02 -18.01
CA GLY A 686 -5.74 -29.60 -19.18
C GLY A 686 -6.39 -28.49 -20.01
N LEU A 687 -7.47 -27.89 -19.51
CA LEU A 687 -8.21 -26.78 -20.13
C LEU A 687 -7.73 -25.44 -19.56
N THR A 688 -7.94 -24.35 -20.29
CA THR A 688 -7.70 -22.99 -19.75
C THR A 688 -8.96 -22.50 -19.06
N LEU A 689 -8.90 -22.29 -17.74
CA LEU A 689 -10.05 -21.87 -16.93
C LEU A 689 -9.92 -20.39 -16.54
N LYS A 690 -11.00 -19.62 -16.67
CA LYS A 690 -11.02 -18.19 -16.32
C LYS A 690 -10.74 -17.97 -14.83
N GLY A 691 -10.05 -16.89 -14.48
CA GLY A 691 -9.87 -16.47 -13.08
C GLY A 691 -11.20 -16.21 -12.35
N THR A 692 -12.27 -15.95 -13.10
CA THR A 692 -13.63 -15.75 -12.61
C THR A 692 -14.44 -17.04 -12.47
N LEU A 693 -13.88 -18.23 -12.73
CA LEU A 693 -14.61 -19.51 -12.80
C LEU A 693 -15.61 -19.72 -11.65
N MET A 694 -15.19 -19.50 -10.41
CA MET A 694 -16.04 -19.69 -9.22
C MET A 694 -17.06 -18.56 -9.00
N PHE A 695 -16.90 -17.43 -9.69
CA PHE A 695 -17.86 -16.32 -9.69
C PHE A 695 -18.93 -16.52 -10.78
N ASP A 696 -18.51 -17.03 -11.93
CA ASP A 696 -19.39 -17.32 -13.07
C ASP A 696 -20.21 -18.60 -12.84
N TYR A 697 -19.65 -19.56 -12.09
CA TYR A 697 -20.24 -20.86 -11.76
C TYR A 697 -20.10 -21.15 -10.24
N PRO A 698 -21.04 -20.66 -9.41
CA PRO A 698 -20.94 -20.69 -7.94
C PRO A 698 -20.93 -22.08 -7.29
N THR A 699 -21.45 -23.11 -7.96
CA THR A 699 -21.55 -24.48 -7.44
C THR A 699 -20.63 -25.47 -8.17
N MET A 700 -20.25 -26.57 -7.50
CA MET A 700 -19.45 -27.63 -8.13
C MET A 700 -20.16 -28.28 -9.31
N SER A 701 -21.50 -28.38 -9.27
CA SER A 701 -22.32 -28.89 -10.37
C SER A 701 -22.28 -27.98 -11.61
N GLU A 702 -22.29 -26.66 -11.43
CA GLU A 702 -22.19 -25.69 -12.52
C GLU A 702 -20.78 -25.67 -13.12
N ILE A 703 -19.74 -25.75 -12.29
CA ILE A 703 -18.35 -25.86 -12.74
C ILE A 703 -18.15 -27.16 -13.52
N ALA A 704 -18.73 -28.28 -13.06
CA ALA A 704 -18.64 -29.56 -13.76
C ALA A 704 -19.28 -29.48 -15.16
N SER A 705 -20.45 -28.86 -15.24
CA SER A 705 -21.16 -28.68 -16.51
C SER A 705 -20.39 -27.79 -17.48
N HIS A 706 -19.81 -26.68 -16.97
CA HIS A 706 -19.00 -25.78 -17.77
C HIS A 706 -17.70 -26.42 -18.29
N ILE A 707 -17.03 -27.23 -17.48
CA ILE A 707 -15.81 -27.95 -17.89
C ILE A 707 -16.13 -29.00 -18.95
N VAL A 708 -17.27 -29.70 -18.84
CA VAL A 708 -17.73 -30.63 -19.87
C VAL A 708 -18.02 -29.90 -21.17
N GLU A 709 -18.72 -28.75 -21.12
CA GLU A 709 -18.96 -27.89 -22.29
C GLU A 709 -17.66 -27.42 -22.95
N LEU A 710 -16.69 -26.95 -22.14
CA LEU A 710 -15.37 -26.53 -22.61
C LEU A 710 -14.51 -27.67 -23.16
N SER A 711 -14.80 -28.92 -22.78
CA SER A 711 -14.07 -30.10 -23.28
C SER A 711 -14.67 -30.69 -24.56
N ASN A 712 -15.93 -30.34 -24.86
CA ASN A 712 -16.70 -30.85 -26.00
C ASN A 712 -16.84 -29.82 -27.14
N GLY A 713 -16.37 -28.60 -26.94
CA GLY A 713 -16.31 -27.53 -27.94
C GLY A 713 -14.87 -27.13 -28.22
#